data_AF-A0A6G4R3T1-F1
#
_entry.id   AF-A0A6G4R3T1-F1
#
_cell.length_a   1.000
_cell.length_b   1.000
_cell.length_c   1.000
_cell.angle_alpha   90.00
_cell.angle_beta   90.00
_cell.angle_gamma   90.00
#
_symmetry.space_group_name_H-M   'P 1'
#
loop_
_entity.id
_entity.type
_entity.pdbx_description
1 polymer ?
#
loop_
_entity_poly.entity_id
_entity_poly.type
_entity_poly.pdbx_seq_one_letter_code
_entity_poly.pdbx_strand_id
1 'polypeptide(L)'
;MMKRPALFGLAAALLATTALSSANSAEPTRYVMTAFTNASQSNMSVYDSADGSRFTLQKPLAYTPPKGLIRDPSVIKRKDGFYYVAYTTGWTGNTIGLARSKDLVDWTFLRDVTVDVPGSTNTWAPEWFVDADGSEHLILSVSTTGIAGQFQPYRITAQDADLASWSAPRPLSGMGPNYIDAFVVREGSQYQAFAKNETTKFIELLTAPSLDGPWQVKGGGDWAGWGKFLEGPALTRTPEGAWRIYFDEYMSKRYWYSDSTDGFRTWTPKKELPELSGTVRHFTVLKEGGEQAVAAKPAQAHKITWDKYSLKVDGNRIYSWGGEFHPFRVPSPDLWRDILQKMKASGYNTVAIYIDWGYHSPKQGVYDFSGIRDMDRVLTMAKEEGLYVITRAGPYVNAELTRGGFPGHLVNQQARARTDAPEYIQAADEWLSQINKVIARHQLTTGQGTVIAHQIENELDVVGAPQQRYMQWLADKARADGITVPLFHNDKGRNGYWVPKGSNVPGAVEGPTDLYAFDGYPGGSCKVDSTPSSPGVAPDWGLYGAGGAKGGASASPNTPGFAAEFGGGWFDYWGSNGDYDCTAIHRGVGYQRVFYGTNIANGLTIQSFYMTYGGTSWGWSPAPVVFSSYDYGSAIDEARGLRDKARIMKQMGQFLNAVPDLRRMDKGEAVVPSNDKVRVYHNVNAETGSHLYVVIHNPSSATGDEAFTFKVKTRDGEYLVPSRIKGQDSKMLMASYDLGGQRLVYSTSEIQTHLPWNGGDLALMYGRAGEAGETVLRYAEAPKVEVLEGQVSSSFDAAKGDLKLSYTHTGLARVRITGGGRPPLVLLLADEATGQTFWRQDTAAGPTLQRGPGLVRSASVKGAVLSLTGDTEAESALEVFAPKGVKSVRWNGAAVAAKATASGSLLASKSLAGPAAVTVPDLAKLDWKTAAGSPESEPAFDDSAWAKAEGKRGGSTVRPPTGQPALDMSTHGFHHGDVWYRGRYKGRADIDTLTLHYGAGGAGMLQVWLDGKFLGQHELDGGLPRPITTGVATFKLPEDLRGDGEHVLSVMVRNNGHNWDLDADDFHKEARGLVSASLSSPTSYSFAVPISWKIQGNKGGEDIADPVRGPMNEGGQYGERNGWHLPGFPDQGWTKADMGATQPYAGTTWYRTNFDLALPKDQDVTLGLTIGDPKTPRSPGRYRVLIFVNGWNMGQFIAHVGPQRTFVLPNGIVDPHGKNTIALAVTSDGAPGDALEAVKLEVLRNVEGGVPVARVPAPNYKQ
;
A
#
# COMPACT_ATOMS: atom_id res chain seq x y z
N MET A 1 57.22 38.61 12.80
CA MET A 1 56.76 39.99 13.09
C MET A 1 55.30 39.90 13.55
N MET A 2 54.99 40.01 14.85
CA MET A 2 54.54 41.25 15.53
C MET A 2 53.36 41.90 14.76
N LYS A 3 52.13 42.08 15.25
CA LYS A 3 51.57 42.31 16.60
C LYS A 3 50.04 42.02 16.59
N ARG A 4 49.50 41.48 17.70
CA ARG A 4 48.17 41.84 18.26
C ARG A 4 48.41 42.95 19.30
N PRO A 5 47.44 43.84 19.64
CA PRO A 5 46.35 43.57 20.63
C PRO A 5 45.02 44.25 20.22
N ALA A 6 43.84 44.14 20.85
CA ALA A 6 43.20 43.28 21.86
C ALA A 6 41.94 44.07 22.37
N LEU A 7 41.17 43.45 23.29
CA LEU A 7 40.12 44.00 24.19
C LEU A 7 38.76 44.35 23.55
N PHE A 8 37.57 44.08 24.10
CA PHE A 8 37.02 43.48 25.34
C PHE A 8 35.56 43.06 24.98
N GLY A 9 34.86 42.10 25.59
CA GLY A 9 35.08 41.39 26.83
C GLY A 9 34.10 40.22 27.09
N LEU A 10 34.34 39.63 28.26
CA LEU A 10 33.69 38.55 29.04
C LEU A 10 32.20 38.26 28.76
N ALA A 11 31.80 37.00 28.54
CA ALA A 11 31.63 35.88 29.48
C ALA A 11 30.26 35.84 30.19
N ALA A 12 29.48 34.79 29.89
CA ALA A 12 28.65 33.98 30.79
C ALA A 12 27.49 33.34 30.01
N ALA A 13 27.55 32.03 29.79
CA ALA A 13 26.36 31.25 29.43
C ALA A 13 26.47 29.87 30.09
N LEU A 14 25.95 29.78 31.31
CA LEU A 14 25.47 28.54 31.92
C LEU A 14 23.99 28.76 32.26
N LEU A 15 23.19 27.77 31.88
CA LEU A 15 21.81 27.50 32.29
C LEU A 15 20.70 28.42 31.78
N ALA A 16 20.15 28.06 30.62
CA ALA A 16 18.71 28.08 30.42
C ALA A 16 18.30 26.77 29.74
N THR A 17 17.65 25.92 30.51
CA THR A 17 16.84 24.78 30.05
C THR A 17 15.81 25.28 29.03
N THR A 18 15.91 24.85 27.77
CA THR A 18 14.79 24.92 26.82
C THR A 18 14.40 23.52 26.44
N ALA A 19 13.28 23.08 27.03
CA ALA A 19 12.54 21.91 26.63
C ALA A 19 12.22 21.98 25.13
N LEU A 20 12.65 20.98 24.36
CA LEU A 20 12.19 20.78 23.00
C LEU A 20 10.78 20.20 23.07
N SER A 21 9.77 21.06 22.94
CA SER A 21 8.38 20.67 22.74
C SER A 21 8.24 20.02 21.36
N SER A 22 8.05 18.72 21.37
CA SER A 22 7.37 17.93 20.34
C SER A 22 6.17 18.62 19.67
N ALA A 23 6.12 18.58 18.34
CA ALA A 23 4.91 18.88 17.58
C ALA A 23 4.25 17.57 17.11
N ASN A 24 3.01 17.34 17.56
CA ASN A 24 2.13 16.27 17.09
C ASN A 24 1.77 16.49 15.62
N SER A 25 1.78 15.44 14.81
CA SER A 25 1.25 15.53 13.43
C SER A 25 -0.27 15.59 13.50
N ALA A 26 -0.83 16.77 13.23
CA ALA A 26 -2.25 16.95 13.00
C ALA A 26 -2.70 16.22 11.73
N GLU A 27 -4.00 15.91 11.61
CA GLU A 27 -4.56 15.45 10.33
C GLU A 27 -4.11 16.36 9.18
N PRO A 28 -3.87 15.82 7.97
CA PRO A 28 -3.53 16.62 6.80
C PRO A 28 -4.52 17.78 6.68
N THR A 29 -4.01 19.00 6.73
CA THR A 29 -4.86 20.17 6.69
C THR A 29 -5.45 20.30 5.29
N ARG A 30 -6.76 20.41 5.21
CA ARG A 30 -7.51 20.71 3.98
C ARG A 30 -8.36 21.94 4.24
N TYR A 31 -8.50 22.81 3.25
CA TYR A 31 -9.38 23.95 3.28
C TYR A 31 -10.43 23.78 2.18
N VAL A 32 -11.70 23.71 2.58
CA VAL A 32 -12.86 23.63 1.69
C VAL A 32 -13.48 25.01 1.61
N MET A 33 -13.70 25.50 0.40
CA MET A 33 -14.37 26.78 0.15
C MET A 33 -15.67 26.56 -0.61
N THR A 34 -16.76 27.12 -0.11
CA THR A 34 -18.03 27.24 -0.82
C THR A 34 -18.20 28.67 -1.31
N ALA A 35 -18.52 28.85 -2.59
CA ALA A 35 -18.69 30.17 -3.18
C ALA A 35 -19.73 30.16 -4.30
N PHE A 36 -20.46 31.27 -4.49
CA PHE A 36 -21.15 31.53 -5.75
C PHE A 36 -20.21 32.30 -6.70
N THR A 37 -20.64 32.60 -7.93
CA THR A 37 -19.76 33.23 -8.93
C THR A 37 -20.15 34.67 -9.23
N ASN A 38 -19.23 35.46 -9.77
CA ASN A 38 -19.56 36.80 -10.28
C ASN A 38 -20.64 36.77 -11.39
N ALA A 39 -20.74 35.65 -12.11
CA ALA A 39 -21.69 35.46 -13.20
C ALA A 39 -23.06 34.95 -12.73
N SER A 40 -23.13 34.27 -11.59
CA SER A 40 -24.36 33.63 -11.13
C SER A 40 -24.46 33.56 -9.60
N GLN A 41 -25.65 33.92 -9.11
CA GLN A 41 -26.08 33.81 -7.71
C GLN A 41 -27.09 32.67 -7.50
N SER A 42 -27.33 31.86 -8.53
CA SER A 42 -28.25 30.71 -8.47
C SER A 42 -27.53 29.40 -8.18
N ASN A 43 -26.20 29.36 -8.18
CA ASN A 43 -25.44 28.14 -8.00
C ASN A 43 -24.21 28.38 -7.11
N MET A 44 -23.91 27.41 -6.26
CA MET A 44 -22.71 27.33 -5.46
C MET A 44 -21.73 26.35 -6.09
N SER A 45 -20.44 26.69 -6.11
CA SER A 45 -19.34 25.80 -6.46
C SER A 45 -18.50 25.50 -5.22
N VAL A 46 -17.79 24.38 -5.24
CA VAL A 46 -16.86 23.98 -4.17
C VAL A 46 -15.43 23.99 -4.69
N TYR A 47 -14.52 24.52 -3.87
CA TYR A 47 -13.09 24.59 -4.10
C TYR A 47 -12.33 23.94 -2.95
N ASP A 48 -11.15 23.41 -3.25
CA ASP A 48 -10.25 22.76 -2.30
C ASP A 48 -8.88 23.43 -2.30
N SER A 49 -8.23 23.45 -1.13
CA SER A 49 -6.85 23.88 -0.97
C SER A 49 -6.14 23.07 0.12
N ALA A 50 -4.85 22.79 -0.06
CA ALA A 50 -4.02 22.15 0.97
C ALA A 50 -3.41 23.15 1.96
N ASP A 51 -3.26 24.42 1.56
CA ASP A 51 -2.55 25.45 2.34
C ASP A 51 -3.40 26.69 2.64
N GLY A 52 -4.63 26.75 2.12
CA GLY A 52 -5.54 27.87 2.28
C GLY A 52 -5.05 29.14 1.58
N SER A 53 -4.17 29.03 0.58
CA SER A 53 -3.65 30.16 -0.19
C SER A 53 -3.75 29.94 -1.70
N ARG A 54 -4.02 28.71 -2.13
CA ARG A 54 -4.27 28.35 -3.54
C ARG A 54 -5.46 27.41 -3.65
N PHE A 55 -6.55 27.86 -4.25
CA PHE A 55 -7.81 27.11 -4.34
C PHE A 55 -8.03 26.50 -5.72
N THR A 56 -8.16 25.18 -5.77
CA THR A 56 -8.54 24.45 -7.00
C THR A 56 -10.04 24.19 -7.02
N LEU A 57 -10.67 24.40 -8.17
CA LEU A 57 -12.10 24.10 -8.36
C LEU A 57 -12.32 22.59 -8.22
N GLN A 58 -13.03 22.16 -7.18
CA GLN A 58 -13.38 20.76 -6.94
C GLN A 58 -14.64 20.38 -7.72
N LYS A 59 -15.68 21.21 -7.62
CA LYS A 59 -16.98 20.97 -8.28
C LYS A 59 -17.62 22.29 -8.72
N PRO A 60 -17.69 22.58 -10.03
CA PRO A 60 -18.49 23.70 -10.52
C PRO A 60 -19.98 23.41 -10.32
N LEU A 61 -20.74 24.45 -9.97
CA LEU A 61 -22.20 24.39 -9.84
C LEU A 61 -22.67 23.19 -8.97
N ALA A 62 -21.92 22.91 -7.90
CA ALA A 62 -22.15 21.81 -6.98
C ALA A 62 -23.56 21.78 -6.39
N TYR A 63 -24.18 22.95 -6.20
CA TYR A 63 -25.53 23.03 -5.65
C TYR A 63 -26.33 24.20 -6.24
N THR A 64 -27.60 23.94 -6.54
CA THR A 64 -28.61 24.92 -6.95
C THR A 64 -29.80 24.75 -6.00
N PRO A 65 -30.22 25.79 -5.27
CA PRO A 65 -31.38 25.69 -4.38
C PRO A 65 -32.67 25.50 -5.20
N PRO A 66 -33.70 24.84 -4.64
CA PRO A 66 -34.96 24.61 -5.35
C PRO A 66 -35.70 25.88 -5.78
N LYS A 67 -35.46 27.00 -5.08
CA LYS A 67 -36.01 28.32 -5.34
C LYS A 67 -35.07 29.38 -4.78
N GLY A 68 -35.16 30.60 -5.29
CA GLY A 68 -34.40 31.74 -4.78
C GLY A 68 -32.93 31.75 -5.19
N LEU A 69 -32.09 32.32 -4.33
CA LEU A 69 -30.65 32.48 -4.53
C LEU A 69 -29.86 31.58 -3.56
N ILE A 70 -28.56 31.41 -3.83
CA ILE A 70 -27.58 30.81 -2.91
C ILE A 70 -26.46 31.80 -2.63
N ARG A 71 -26.84 32.98 -2.13
CA ARG A 71 -25.88 34.00 -1.74
C ARG A 71 -25.25 33.66 -0.40
N ASP A 72 -24.01 34.11 -0.22
CA ASP A 72 -23.25 34.06 1.04
C ASP A 72 -23.24 32.63 1.65
N PRO A 73 -22.77 31.60 0.90
CA PRO A 73 -22.88 30.21 1.34
C PRO A 73 -21.85 29.86 2.43
N SER A 74 -22.34 29.68 3.66
CA SER A 74 -21.54 29.29 4.81
C SER A 74 -21.54 27.80 5.06
N VAL A 75 -20.36 27.18 5.07
CA VAL A 75 -20.17 25.74 5.19
C VAL A 75 -19.59 25.32 6.53
N ILE A 76 -20.11 24.23 7.08
CA ILE A 76 -19.59 23.54 8.26
C ILE A 76 -19.59 22.03 8.01
N LYS A 77 -18.68 21.30 8.67
CA LYS A 77 -18.77 19.84 8.79
C LYS A 77 -19.24 19.47 10.20
N ARG A 78 -20.35 18.72 10.28
CA ARG A 78 -20.93 18.31 11.56
C ARG A 78 -20.42 16.93 11.98
N LYS A 79 -20.65 16.58 13.25
CA LYS A 79 -20.21 15.30 13.87
C LYS A 79 -20.86 14.06 13.26
N ASP A 80 -21.95 14.23 12.52
CA ASP A 80 -22.59 13.16 11.74
C ASP A 80 -21.84 12.82 10.43
N GLY A 81 -20.76 13.55 10.13
CA GLY A 81 -19.92 13.35 8.96
C GLY A 81 -20.46 14.02 7.69
N PHE A 82 -21.54 14.79 7.77
CA PHE A 82 -22.05 15.58 6.65
C PHE A 82 -21.53 17.02 6.70
N TYR A 83 -21.33 17.59 5.51
CA TYR A 83 -21.19 19.02 5.31
C TYR A 83 -22.57 19.65 5.21
N TYR A 84 -22.72 20.80 5.84
CA TYR A 84 -23.95 21.60 5.81
C TYR A 84 -23.60 22.98 5.28
N VAL A 85 -24.45 23.51 4.41
CA VAL A 85 -24.37 24.89 3.95
C VAL A 85 -25.62 25.65 4.37
N ALA A 86 -25.41 26.85 4.94
CA ALA A 86 -26.45 27.84 5.16
C ALA A 86 -26.26 28.99 4.15
N TYR A 87 -27.34 29.53 3.60
CA TYR A 87 -27.26 30.54 2.55
C TYR A 87 -28.43 31.52 2.55
N THR A 88 -28.20 32.72 2.01
CA THR A 88 -29.22 33.76 1.79
C THR A 88 -30.14 33.37 0.63
N THR A 89 -31.45 33.29 0.87
CA THR A 89 -32.44 32.81 -0.11
C THR A 89 -32.95 33.90 -1.08
N GLY A 90 -32.79 35.18 -0.76
CA GLY A 90 -33.28 36.29 -1.59
C GLY A 90 -32.89 37.69 -1.10
N TRP A 91 -33.07 38.70 -1.96
CA TRP A 91 -32.80 40.11 -1.62
C TRP A 91 -33.82 40.68 -0.62
N THR A 92 -35.01 40.13 -0.55
CA THR A 92 -36.05 40.52 0.42
C THR A 92 -36.62 39.28 1.09
N GLY A 93 -37.13 39.43 2.30
CA GLY A 93 -37.71 38.32 3.08
C GLY A 93 -36.80 37.86 4.21
N ASN A 94 -37.36 37.07 5.11
CA ASN A 94 -36.75 36.73 6.38
C ASN A 94 -36.28 35.27 6.47
N THR A 95 -35.94 34.64 5.33
CA THR A 95 -35.56 33.22 5.29
C THR A 95 -34.11 33.00 4.85
N ILE A 96 -33.47 32.02 5.48
CA ILE A 96 -32.21 31.42 5.04
C ILE A 96 -32.45 29.97 4.60
N GLY A 97 -31.62 29.44 3.72
CA GLY A 97 -31.73 28.08 3.21
C GLY A 97 -30.66 27.18 3.81
N LEU A 98 -30.99 25.89 3.96
CA LEU A 98 -30.06 24.86 4.40
C LEU A 98 -29.97 23.74 3.36
N ALA A 99 -28.76 23.24 3.11
CA ALA A 99 -28.52 22.02 2.36
C ALA A 99 -27.38 21.22 2.98
N ARG A 100 -27.28 19.93 2.65
CA ARG A 100 -26.19 19.07 3.12
C ARG A 100 -25.60 18.20 2.02
N SER A 101 -24.36 17.79 2.20
CA SER A 101 -23.66 16.85 1.33
C SER A 101 -22.76 15.94 2.18
N LYS A 102 -22.54 14.69 1.74
CA LYS A 102 -21.58 13.78 2.39
C LYS A 102 -20.18 13.90 1.78
N ASP A 103 -20.09 14.34 0.54
CA ASP A 103 -18.90 14.26 -0.31
C ASP A 103 -18.51 15.61 -0.94
N LEU A 104 -19.22 16.69 -0.60
CA LEU A 104 -19.10 18.04 -1.17
C LEU A 104 -19.51 18.14 -2.65
N VAL A 105 -19.98 17.05 -3.25
CA VAL A 105 -20.36 16.98 -4.66
C VAL A 105 -21.89 16.95 -4.78
N ASP A 106 -22.53 16.04 -4.05
CA ASP A 106 -23.98 15.85 -4.12
C ASP A 106 -24.66 16.54 -2.94
N TRP A 107 -25.34 17.64 -3.23
CA TRP A 107 -26.00 18.48 -2.23
C TRP A 107 -27.51 18.26 -2.25
N THR A 108 -28.06 18.01 -1.07
CA THR A 108 -29.49 17.82 -0.84
C THR A 108 -30.06 19.00 -0.08
N PHE A 109 -31.06 19.67 -0.66
CA PHE A 109 -31.84 20.68 0.05
C PHE A 109 -32.46 20.08 1.31
N LEU A 110 -32.33 20.80 2.43
CA LEU A 110 -32.95 20.41 3.70
C LEU A 110 -34.24 21.16 3.93
N ARG A 111 -34.16 22.50 4.09
CA ARG A 111 -35.29 23.36 4.41
C ARG A 111 -34.89 24.84 4.32
N ASP A 112 -35.89 25.71 4.25
CA ASP A 112 -35.73 27.13 4.59
C ASP A 112 -36.03 27.33 6.08
N VAL A 113 -35.25 28.17 6.75
CA VAL A 113 -35.46 28.58 8.15
C VAL A 113 -35.94 30.03 8.15
N THR A 114 -37.09 30.27 8.79
CA THR A 114 -37.65 31.62 8.97
C THR A 114 -37.04 32.28 10.21
N VAL A 115 -36.55 33.50 10.04
CA VAL A 115 -35.86 34.29 11.06
C VAL A 115 -36.78 35.42 11.49
N ASP A 116 -37.54 35.18 12.55
CA ASP A 116 -38.62 36.06 12.98
C ASP A 116 -38.12 37.24 13.82
N VAL A 117 -37.70 38.32 13.15
CA VAL A 117 -37.36 39.59 13.77
C VAL A 117 -38.44 40.62 13.41
N PRO A 118 -39.10 41.26 14.41
CA PRO A 118 -40.16 42.23 14.14
C PRO A 118 -39.70 43.36 13.20
N GLY A 119 -40.44 43.54 12.11
CA GLY A 119 -40.15 44.57 11.10
C GLY A 119 -38.98 44.25 10.15
N SER A 120 -38.46 43.01 10.15
CA SER A 120 -37.39 42.63 9.23
C SER A 120 -37.85 42.71 7.77
N THR A 121 -37.08 43.39 6.94
CA THR A 121 -37.28 43.45 5.49
C THR A 121 -36.43 42.42 4.74
N ASN A 122 -35.25 42.09 5.28
CA ASN A 122 -34.33 41.13 4.69
C ASN A 122 -33.36 40.52 5.73
N THR A 123 -33.10 39.22 5.58
CA THR A 123 -32.13 38.44 6.38
C THR A 123 -31.06 37.84 5.47
N TRP A 124 -29.81 38.29 5.63
CA TRP A 124 -28.69 37.95 4.75
C TRP A 124 -27.46 37.45 5.51
N ALA A 125 -26.48 36.96 4.76
CA ALA A 125 -25.14 36.60 5.20
C ALA A 125 -25.13 35.67 6.43
N PRO A 126 -25.70 34.45 6.32
CA PRO A 126 -25.62 33.49 7.41
C PRO A 126 -24.21 32.94 7.55
N GLU A 127 -23.69 32.92 8.78
CA GLU A 127 -22.41 32.31 9.10
C GLU A 127 -22.53 31.29 10.24
N TRP A 128 -21.99 30.09 10.03
CA TRP A 128 -21.91 29.07 11.07
C TRP A 128 -20.93 29.47 12.18
N PHE A 129 -21.37 29.30 13.42
CA PHE A 129 -20.50 29.42 14.59
C PHE A 129 -20.80 28.28 15.57
N VAL A 130 -19.78 27.53 15.95
CA VAL A 130 -19.88 26.51 17.00
C VAL A 130 -19.27 27.07 18.28
N ASP A 131 -20.07 27.17 19.33
CA ASP A 131 -19.58 27.64 20.62
C ASP A 131 -18.85 26.52 21.38
N ALA A 132 -18.16 26.87 22.45
CA ALA A 132 -17.29 25.96 23.20
C ALA A 132 -18.01 24.83 23.93
N ASP A 133 -19.31 24.97 24.16
CA ASP A 133 -20.16 23.88 24.67
C ASP A 133 -20.63 22.92 23.56
N GLY A 134 -20.25 23.19 22.31
CA GLY A 134 -20.64 22.44 21.13
C GLY A 134 -22.01 22.80 20.57
N SER A 135 -22.66 23.86 21.07
CA SER A 135 -23.89 24.38 20.48
C SER A 135 -23.60 25.04 19.13
N GLU A 136 -24.49 24.78 18.17
CA GLU A 136 -24.36 25.27 16.79
C GLU A 136 -25.27 26.47 16.59
N HIS A 137 -24.68 27.58 16.15
CA HIS A 137 -25.35 28.85 15.92
C HIS A 137 -25.22 29.27 14.46
N LEU A 138 -26.18 30.07 14.00
CA LEU A 138 -26.05 30.89 12.80
C LEU A 138 -26.06 32.35 13.20
N ILE A 139 -25.04 33.09 12.76
CA ILE A 139 -24.96 34.55 12.84
C ILE A 139 -25.50 35.12 11.55
N LEU A 140 -26.46 36.03 11.64
CA LEU A 140 -27.25 36.52 10.51
C LEU A 140 -27.31 38.04 10.54
N SER A 141 -27.36 38.67 9.38
CA SER A 141 -27.51 40.13 9.27
C SER A 141 -28.94 40.47 8.88
N VAL A 142 -29.65 41.18 9.77
CA VAL A 142 -31.06 41.54 9.56
C VAL A 142 -31.19 43.05 9.37
N SER A 143 -31.87 43.46 8.31
CA SER A 143 -32.27 44.86 8.09
C SER A 143 -33.77 45.02 8.31
N THR A 144 -34.16 46.15 8.91
CA THR A 144 -35.55 46.60 9.03
C THR A 144 -35.85 47.81 8.13
N THR A 145 -34.86 48.24 7.33
CA THR A 145 -34.91 49.48 6.53
C THR A 145 -34.71 49.22 5.03
N GLY A 146 -34.83 47.95 4.60
CA GLY A 146 -34.71 47.53 3.21
C GLY A 146 -33.29 47.13 2.79
N ILE A 147 -33.13 46.87 1.49
CA ILE A 147 -31.90 46.32 0.86
C ILE A 147 -30.71 47.28 0.83
N ALA A 148 -30.97 48.58 0.89
CA ALA A 148 -29.96 49.64 1.05
C ALA A 148 -29.85 50.09 2.51
N GLY A 149 -30.54 49.39 3.40
CA GLY A 149 -30.68 49.69 4.81
C GLY A 149 -29.49 49.24 5.64
N GLN A 150 -29.58 49.60 6.90
CA GLN A 150 -28.58 49.35 7.91
C GLN A 150 -28.84 47.95 8.54
N PHE A 151 -27.78 47.15 8.72
CA PHE A 151 -27.89 45.74 9.18
C PHE A 151 -27.50 45.57 10.65
N GLN A 152 -28.32 44.82 11.37
CA GLN A 152 -28.07 44.38 12.73
C GLN A 152 -27.73 42.89 12.75
N PRO A 153 -26.59 42.48 13.30
CA PRO A 153 -26.30 41.07 13.53
C PRO A 153 -27.18 40.44 14.61
N TYR A 154 -27.72 39.26 14.33
CA TYR A 154 -28.48 38.39 15.22
C TYR A 154 -27.88 36.99 15.26
N ARG A 155 -28.15 36.23 16.33
CA ARG A 155 -27.93 34.78 16.36
C ARG A 155 -29.23 34.00 16.49
N ILE A 156 -29.26 32.82 15.86
CA ILE A 156 -30.18 31.73 16.15
C ILE A 156 -29.38 30.48 16.51
N THR A 157 -29.95 29.60 17.35
CA THR A 157 -29.27 28.39 17.85
C THR A 157 -30.06 27.16 17.45
N ALA A 158 -29.40 26.14 16.90
CA ALA A 158 -30.04 24.86 16.60
C ALA A 158 -30.50 24.18 17.89
N GLN A 159 -31.74 23.69 17.92
CA GLN A 159 -32.32 23.03 19.11
C GLN A 159 -32.40 21.51 18.99
N ASP A 160 -32.13 20.98 17.80
CA ASP A 160 -32.14 19.55 17.49
C ASP A 160 -31.06 19.18 16.47
N ALA A 161 -30.83 17.88 16.33
CA ALA A 161 -29.79 17.35 15.46
C ALA A 161 -30.15 17.43 13.96
N ASP A 162 -31.43 17.44 13.60
CA ASP A 162 -31.88 17.50 12.20
C ASP A 162 -32.05 18.91 11.66
N LEU A 163 -31.73 19.93 12.49
CA LEU A 163 -31.81 21.36 12.20
C LEU A 163 -33.23 21.82 11.87
N ALA A 164 -34.23 21.21 12.52
CA ALA A 164 -35.64 21.53 12.35
C ALA A 164 -36.10 22.70 13.19
N SER A 165 -35.63 22.79 14.43
CA SER A 165 -36.02 23.79 15.40
C SER A 165 -34.86 24.71 15.74
N TRP A 166 -35.17 26.00 15.86
CA TRP A 166 -34.20 27.07 16.11
C TRP A 166 -34.71 27.96 17.23
N SER A 167 -33.78 28.47 18.05
CA SER A 167 -34.11 29.46 19.08
C SER A 167 -34.66 30.74 18.45
N ALA A 168 -35.44 31.52 19.21
CA ALA A 168 -35.81 32.87 18.81
C ALA A 168 -34.55 33.72 18.49
N PRO A 169 -34.57 34.56 17.43
CA PRO A 169 -33.44 35.42 17.07
C PRO A 169 -33.07 36.37 18.22
N ARG A 170 -31.79 36.41 18.58
CA ARG A 170 -31.25 37.32 19.59
C ARG A 170 -30.26 38.31 18.97
N PRO A 171 -30.43 39.63 19.15
CA PRO A 171 -29.49 40.60 18.61
C PRO A 171 -28.15 40.49 19.34
N LEU A 172 -27.05 40.62 18.61
CA LEU A 172 -25.71 40.69 19.20
C LEU A 172 -25.54 42.09 19.85
N SER A 173 -25.82 42.17 21.15
CA SER A 173 -25.87 43.45 21.88
C SER A 173 -24.54 44.18 21.83
N GLY A 174 -24.55 45.49 21.54
CA GLY A 174 -23.33 46.29 21.38
C GLY A 174 -22.79 46.37 19.95
N MET A 175 -23.23 45.48 19.04
CA MET A 175 -23.14 45.72 17.60
C MET A 175 -24.37 46.51 17.20
N GLY A 176 -24.23 47.77 16.77
CA GLY A 176 -25.36 48.57 16.29
C GLY A 176 -25.83 48.14 14.90
N PRO A 177 -26.93 48.73 14.39
CA PRO A 177 -27.53 48.36 13.10
C PRO A 177 -26.70 48.78 11.88
N ASN A 178 -25.38 48.79 11.93
CA ASN A 178 -24.52 49.22 10.82
C ASN A 178 -23.43 48.17 10.49
N TYR A 179 -23.69 46.89 10.77
CA TYR A 179 -22.76 45.79 10.55
C TYR A 179 -23.41 44.64 9.78
N ILE A 180 -22.73 44.15 8.74
CA ILE A 180 -23.09 42.98 7.94
C ILE A 180 -21.89 42.03 7.81
N ASP A 181 -22.15 40.78 7.39
CA ASP A 181 -21.15 39.74 7.19
C ASP A 181 -20.32 39.48 8.47
N ALA A 182 -21.00 39.37 9.62
CA ALA A 182 -20.33 39.19 10.90
C ALA A 182 -19.81 37.76 11.06
N PHE A 183 -18.49 37.58 10.96
CA PHE A 183 -17.82 36.30 11.19
C PHE A 183 -17.27 36.23 12.61
N VAL A 184 -17.85 35.34 13.42
CA VAL A 184 -17.52 35.21 14.85
C VAL A 184 -16.54 34.06 15.07
N VAL A 185 -15.49 34.31 15.86
CA VAL A 185 -14.55 33.30 16.34
C VAL A 185 -14.28 33.51 17.83
N ARG A 186 -13.71 32.50 18.48
CA ARG A 186 -13.26 32.59 19.87
C ARG A 186 -11.75 32.65 19.94
N GLU A 187 -11.20 33.59 20.69
CA GLU A 187 -9.78 33.72 20.98
C GLU A 187 -9.59 33.93 22.49
N GLY A 188 -8.99 32.94 23.15
CA GLY A 188 -8.89 32.91 24.61
C GLY A 188 -10.28 32.92 25.27
N SER A 189 -10.48 33.81 26.24
CA SER A 189 -11.76 33.95 26.96
C SER A 189 -12.75 34.90 26.29
N GLN A 190 -12.43 35.46 25.11
CA GLN A 190 -13.27 36.46 24.45
C GLN A 190 -13.80 35.97 23.11
N TYR A 191 -14.98 36.45 22.75
CA TYR A 191 -15.53 36.36 21.41
C TYR A 191 -15.01 37.54 20.58
N GLN A 192 -14.66 37.27 19.34
CA GLN A 192 -14.12 38.22 18.37
C GLN A 192 -14.99 38.14 17.13
N ALA A 193 -15.33 39.27 16.53
CA ALA A 193 -16.13 39.34 15.33
C ALA A 193 -15.50 40.29 14.34
N PHE A 194 -15.37 39.82 13.10
CA PHE A 194 -14.99 40.62 11.95
C PHE A 194 -16.25 40.91 11.18
N ALA A 195 -16.61 42.18 11.06
CA ALA A 195 -17.85 42.57 10.40
C ALA A 195 -17.61 43.79 9.51
N LYS A 196 -18.30 43.83 8.38
CA LYS A 196 -18.28 44.98 7.49
C LYS A 196 -19.13 46.10 8.08
N ASN A 197 -18.54 47.27 8.29
CA ASN A 197 -19.27 48.47 8.65
C ASN A 197 -19.93 49.05 7.39
N GLU A 198 -21.26 49.12 7.38
CA GLU A 198 -22.00 49.49 6.17
C GLU A 198 -21.87 50.97 5.79
N THR A 199 -21.45 51.83 6.72
CA THR A 199 -21.22 53.25 6.40
C THR A 199 -19.82 53.48 5.87
N THR A 200 -18.80 52.92 6.53
CA THR A 200 -17.39 53.19 6.20
C THR A 200 -16.83 52.22 5.15
N LYS A 201 -17.49 51.07 4.94
CA LYS A 201 -17.09 49.97 4.05
C LYS A 201 -15.72 49.35 4.40
N PHE A 202 -15.34 49.41 5.68
CA PHE A 202 -14.21 48.68 6.24
C PHE A 202 -14.67 47.40 6.94
N ILE A 203 -13.77 46.41 7.02
CA ILE A 203 -13.91 45.28 7.95
C ILE A 203 -13.35 45.71 9.31
N GLU A 204 -14.21 45.75 10.32
CA GLU A 204 -13.88 46.18 11.68
C GLU A 204 -13.85 44.98 12.64
N LEU A 205 -13.00 45.06 13.67
CA LEU A 205 -12.87 44.04 14.72
C LEU A 205 -13.66 44.46 15.96
N LEU A 206 -14.57 43.60 16.40
CA LEU A 206 -15.35 43.76 17.61
C LEU A 206 -15.07 42.62 18.60
N THR A 207 -15.18 42.89 19.89
CA THR A 207 -14.94 41.89 20.96
C THR A 207 -16.03 41.89 22.01
N ALA A 208 -16.33 40.72 22.58
CA ALA A 208 -17.30 40.57 23.66
C ALA A 208 -16.89 39.49 24.67
N PRO A 209 -17.35 39.59 25.93
CA PRO A 209 -17.16 38.54 26.93
C PRO A 209 -18.13 37.35 26.75
N SER A 210 -19.22 37.52 26.00
CA SER A 210 -20.18 36.47 25.67
C SER A 210 -20.66 36.63 24.23
N LEU A 211 -21.17 35.55 23.61
CA LEU A 211 -21.70 35.61 22.25
C LEU A 211 -22.83 36.65 22.10
N ASP A 212 -23.70 36.78 23.11
CA ASP A 212 -24.79 37.78 23.13
C ASP A 212 -24.30 39.23 23.31
N GLY A 213 -23.00 39.43 23.62
CA GLY A 213 -22.42 40.74 23.91
C GLY A 213 -22.15 40.98 25.40
N PRO A 214 -21.97 42.25 25.82
CA PRO A 214 -21.92 43.43 24.96
C PRO A 214 -20.65 43.43 24.08
N TRP A 215 -20.83 43.61 22.79
CA TRP A 215 -19.79 43.76 21.78
C TRP A 215 -19.25 45.19 21.77
N GLN A 216 -17.94 45.33 21.63
CA GLN A 216 -17.24 46.62 21.60
C GLN A 216 -16.26 46.66 20.43
N VAL A 217 -16.22 47.78 19.70
CA VAL A 217 -15.25 47.99 18.62
C VAL A 217 -13.84 48.08 19.20
N LYS A 218 -12.96 47.19 18.75
CA LYS A 218 -11.54 47.14 19.13
C LYS A 218 -10.64 47.66 18.02
N GLY A 219 -11.00 47.42 16.76
CA GLY A 219 -10.35 47.98 15.58
C GLY A 219 -11.40 48.55 14.63
N GLY A 220 -11.53 49.88 14.56
CA GLY A 220 -12.45 50.58 13.66
C GLY A 220 -11.72 51.25 12.49
N GLY A 221 -12.42 51.54 11.39
CA GLY A 221 -11.81 52.11 10.19
C GLY A 221 -10.82 51.16 9.50
N ASP A 222 -9.76 51.70 8.88
CA ASP A 222 -8.71 50.91 8.21
C ASP A 222 -7.62 50.41 9.19
N TRP A 223 -8.03 49.91 10.36
CA TRP A 223 -7.13 49.55 11.44
C TRP A 223 -6.10 48.47 11.05
N ALA A 224 -6.43 47.61 10.09
CA ALA A 224 -5.56 46.54 9.57
C ALA A 224 -4.81 46.92 8.28
N GLY A 225 -5.07 48.10 7.69
CA GLY A 225 -4.40 48.58 6.47
C GLY A 225 -4.80 47.85 5.18
N TRP A 226 -6.00 47.28 5.11
CA TRP A 226 -6.50 46.56 3.92
C TRP A 226 -7.25 47.47 2.94
N GLY A 227 -7.61 48.68 3.36
CA GLY A 227 -8.40 49.62 2.59
C GLY A 227 -9.91 49.40 2.71
N LYS A 228 -10.67 50.19 1.95
CA LYS A 228 -12.15 50.22 1.95
C LYS A 228 -12.75 49.38 0.82
N PHE A 229 -14.07 49.19 0.87
CA PHE A 229 -14.86 48.37 -0.06
C PHE A 229 -14.58 46.88 0.08
N LEU A 230 -14.43 46.43 1.32
CA LEU A 230 -14.24 45.02 1.66
C LEU A 230 -15.54 44.43 2.22
N GLU A 231 -15.83 43.19 1.88
CA GLU A 231 -16.97 42.43 2.42
C GLU A 231 -16.61 40.95 2.62
N GLY A 232 -17.54 40.19 3.21
CA GLY A 232 -17.43 38.74 3.37
C GLY A 232 -16.18 38.23 4.09
N PRO A 233 -15.85 38.71 5.31
CA PRO A 233 -14.76 38.13 6.07
C PRO A 233 -15.04 36.65 6.38
N ALA A 234 -14.10 35.76 6.08
CA ALA A 234 -14.11 34.37 6.50
C ALA A 234 -12.80 34.06 7.23
N LEU A 235 -12.87 33.57 8.47
CA LEU A 235 -11.67 33.31 9.28
C LEU A 235 -11.41 31.83 9.48
N THR A 236 -10.14 31.46 9.39
CA THR A 236 -9.67 30.11 9.71
C THR A 236 -8.25 30.13 10.29
N ARG A 237 -7.78 28.99 10.80
CA ARG A 237 -6.40 28.84 11.28
C ARG A 237 -5.48 28.34 10.16
N THR A 238 -4.29 28.90 10.02
CA THR A 238 -3.23 28.29 9.19
C THR A 238 -2.74 26.99 9.83
N PRO A 239 -1.95 26.15 9.13
CA PRO A 239 -1.35 24.96 9.75
C PRO A 239 -0.46 25.31 10.95
N GLU A 240 0.18 26.47 10.94
CA GLU A 240 1.05 26.99 12.01
C GLU A 240 0.27 27.64 13.16
N GLY A 241 -1.07 27.61 13.11
CA GLY A 241 -1.94 28.17 14.14
C GLY A 241 -2.12 29.68 14.08
N ALA A 242 -1.58 30.37 13.06
CA ALA A 242 -1.91 31.77 12.81
C ALA A 242 -3.38 31.92 12.40
N TRP A 243 -3.96 33.08 12.60
CA TRP A 243 -5.27 33.40 12.03
C TRP A 243 -5.11 33.88 10.60
N ARG A 244 -5.85 33.28 9.67
CA ARG A 244 -6.02 33.78 8.30
C ARG A 244 -7.44 34.29 8.15
N ILE A 245 -7.57 35.48 7.60
CA ILE A 245 -8.83 36.04 7.14
C ILE A 245 -8.82 36.07 5.62
N TYR A 246 -9.93 35.68 5.03
CA TYR A 246 -10.25 35.88 3.62
C TYR A 246 -11.33 36.94 3.50
N PHE A 247 -11.30 37.74 2.44
CA PHE A 247 -12.35 38.73 2.19
C PHE A 247 -12.33 39.16 0.73
N ASP A 248 -13.43 39.75 0.29
CA ASP A 248 -13.55 40.24 -1.08
C ASP A 248 -13.58 41.76 -1.20
N GLU A 249 -12.87 42.26 -2.21
CA GLU A 249 -12.89 43.66 -2.60
C GLU A 249 -13.91 43.80 -3.74
N TYR A 250 -15.19 43.79 -3.37
CA TYR A 250 -16.33 43.61 -4.29
C TYR A 250 -16.39 44.62 -5.45
N MET A 251 -15.81 45.81 -5.30
CA MET A 251 -15.73 46.82 -6.36
C MET A 251 -14.73 46.46 -7.46
N SER A 252 -13.60 45.84 -7.10
CA SER A 252 -12.56 45.42 -8.05
C SER A 252 -12.71 43.95 -8.48
N LYS A 253 -13.60 43.19 -7.82
CA LYS A 253 -13.80 41.74 -8.01
C LYS A 253 -12.54 40.93 -7.72
N ARG A 254 -11.73 41.38 -6.75
CA ARG A 254 -10.50 40.71 -6.32
C ARG A 254 -10.71 40.12 -4.93
N TYR A 255 -10.15 38.95 -4.70
CA TYR A 255 -10.27 38.20 -3.46
C TYR A 255 -8.91 38.10 -2.80
N TRP A 256 -8.91 38.24 -1.48
CA TRP A 256 -7.69 38.45 -0.73
C TRP A 256 -7.65 37.54 0.49
N TYR A 257 -6.44 37.24 0.95
CA TYR A 257 -6.20 36.75 2.29
C TYR A 257 -5.17 37.61 3.03
N SER A 258 -5.23 37.58 4.36
CA SER A 258 -4.27 38.22 5.25
C SER A 258 -4.09 37.38 6.51
N ASP A 259 -2.89 37.37 7.07
CA ASP A 259 -2.53 36.56 8.23
C ASP A 259 -2.22 37.42 9.46
N SER A 260 -2.59 36.92 10.65
CA SER A 260 -2.33 37.51 11.97
C SER A 260 -1.76 36.44 12.89
N THR A 261 -0.60 36.68 13.48
CA THR A 261 0.09 35.74 14.38
C THR A 261 0.01 36.14 15.86
N ASP A 262 -0.59 37.28 16.19
CA ASP A 262 -0.49 37.93 17.51
C ASP A 262 -1.86 38.20 18.17
N GLY A 263 -2.85 37.38 17.87
CA GLY A 263 -4.20 37.49 18.46
C GLY A 263 -4.97 38.70 17.93
N PHE A 264 -4.92 38.91 16.61
CA PHE A 264 -5.61 39.96 15.86
C PHE A 264 -5.11 41.38 16.10
N ARG A 265 -3.88 41.56 16.60
CA ARG A 265 -3.34 42.91 16.85
C ARG A 265 -2.72 43.48 15.60
N THR A 266 -2.01 42.67 14.82
CA THR A 266 -1.41 43.06 13.55
C THR A 266 -1.75 42.07 12.44
N TRP A 267 -1.78 42.58 11.21
CA TRP A 267 -2.08 41.80 10.02
C TRP A 267 -1.02 42.04 8.95
N THR A 268 -0.73 41.00 8.18
CA THR A 268 0.09 41.15 6.97
C THR A 268 -0.61 42.03 5.93
N PRO A 269 0.12 42.61 4.97
CA PRO A 269 -0.51 43.17 3.77
C PRO A 269 -1.37 42.12 3.07
N LYS A 270 -2.54 42.53 2.55
CA LYS A 270 -3.45 41.64 1.83
C LYS A 270 -2.77 41.03 0.60
N LYS A 271 -2.92 39.72 0.40
CA LYS A 271 -2.38 38.95 -0.73
C LYS A 271 -3.52 38.43 -1.59
N GLU A 272 -3.40 38.57 -2.90
CA GLU A 272 -4.45 38.17 -3.84
C GLU A 272 -4.54 36.64 -3.96
N LEU A 273 -5.77 36.15 -4.15
CA LEU A 273 -6.07 34.79 -4.61
C LEU A 273 -6.36 34.87 -6.12
N PRO A 274 -5.34 34.73 -6.99
CA PRO A 274 -5.48 35.01 -8.42
C PRO A 274 -6.44 34.05 -9.13
N GLU A 275 -6.54 32.80 -8.67
CA GLU A 275 -7.43 31.79 -9.24
C GLU A 275 -8.92 32.04 -8.93
N LEU A 276 -9.20 32.83 -7.90
CA LEU A 276 -10.56 33.19 -7.48
C LEU A 276 -10.96 34.59 -7.99
N SER A 277 -10.00 35.49 -8.11
CA SER A 277 -10.19 36.88 -8.59
C SER A 277 -10.78 36.94 -9.99
N GLY A 278 -11.87 37.68 -10.13
CA GLY A 278 -12.70 37.72 -11.33
C GLY A 278 -13.72 36.58 -11.46
N THR A 279 -13.58 35.49 -10.70
CA THR A 279 -14.37 34.25 -10.89
C THR A 279 -15.48 34.09 -9.85
N VAL A 280 -15.11 33.98 -8.56
CA VAL A 280 -16.06 33.75 -7.46
C VAL A 280 -16.67 35.06 -6.98
N ARG A 281 -17.70 34.99 -6.13
CA ARG A 281 -18.19 36.10 -5.33
C ARG A 281 -18.77 35.61 -4.02
N HIS A 282 -18.24 36.17 -2.92
CA HIS A 282 -18.52 35.81 -1.52
C HIS A 282 -18.28 34.31 -1.23
N PHE A 283 -17.77 34.00 -0.04
CA PHE A 283 -17.41 32.62 0.30
C PHE A 283 -17.31 32.40 1.81
N THR A 284 -17.27 31.12 2.17
CA THR A 284 -16.80 30.67 3.48
C THR A 284 -15.72 29.62 3.26
N VAL A 285 -14.71 29.63 4.14
CA VAL A 285 -13.59 28.66 4.11
C VAL A 285 -13.60 27.84 5.39
N LEU A 286 -13.87 26.55 5.26
CA LEU A 286 -13.76 25.57 6.33
C LEU A 286 -12.36 24.95 6.29
N LYS A 287 -11.61 25.05 7.39
CA LYS A 287 -10.42 24.21 7.60
C LYS A 287 -10.85 22.90 8.21
N GLU A 288 -10.41 21.82 7.59
CA GLU A 288 -10.48 20.46 8.08
C GLU A 288 -9.07 20.00 8.44
N GLY A 289 -8.94 19.27 9.54
CA GLY A 289 -7.64 18.87 10.07
C GLY A 289 -6.82 20.05 10.58
N GLY A 290 -5.57 19.80 10.98
CA GLY A 290 -4.70 20.86 11.52
C GLY A 290 -5.12 21.44 12.88
N GLU A 291 -6.11 20.85 13.59
CA GLU A 291 -6.36 21.16 15.01
C GLU A 291 -5.38 20.40 15.90
N GLN A 292 -4.91 21.02 16.98
CA GLN A 292 -4.21 20.29 18.04
C GLN A 292 -5.23 19.39 18.75
N ALA A 293 -5.04 18.08 18.64
CA ALA A 293 -5.50 17.13 19.65
C ALA A 293 -5.20 17.73 21.03
N VAL A 294 -6.18 17.70 21.96
CA VAL A 294 -5.98 17.91 23.42
C VAL A 294 -4.57 17.49 23.76
N ALA A 295 -3.65 18.47 23.96
CA ALA A 295 -2.22 18.32 23.72
C ALA A 295 -1.81 16.86 23.68
N ALA A 296 -1.83 16.25 22.48
CA ALA A 296 -1.35 14.89 22.37
C ALA A 296 0.05 14.94 22.96
N LYS A 297 0.30 14.05 23.92
CA LYS A 297 1.60 13.99 24.57
C LYS A 297 2.64 14.00 23.45
N PRO A 298 3.72 14.80 23.56
CA PRO A 298 4.86 14.71 22.68
C PRO A 298 4.98 13.37 21.99
N ALA A 299 4.90 13.33 20.66
CA ALA A 299 5.19 12.12 19.91
C ALA A 299 6.48 11.56 20.48
N GLN A 300 6.35 10.46 21.22
CA GLN A 300 7.42 10.03 22.11
C GLN A 300 8.49 9.45 21.20
N ALA A 301 9.60 10.16 21.05
CA ALA A 301 10.76 9.61 20.36
C ALA A 301 11.16 8.32 21.10
N HIS A 302 11.18 7.22 20.38
CA HIS A 302 11.53 5.92 20.94
C HIS A 302 13.00 5.62 20.68
N LYS A 303 13.66 4.99 21.65
CA LYS A 303 15.03 4.53 21.49
C LYS A 303 15.03 3.09 20.97
N ILE A 304 15.57 2.90 19.77
CA ILE A 304 15.82 1.55 19.24
C ILE A 304 17.26 1.15 19.60
N THR A 305 17.39 0.01 20.26
CA THR A 305 18.69 -0.63 20.58
C THR A 305 18.59 -2.13 20.30
N TRP A 306 19.68 -2.86 20.44
CA TRP A 306 19.70 -4.30 20.22
C TRP A 306 20.83 -4.96 21.02
N ASP A 307 20.76 -6.29 21.08
CA ASP A 307 21.87 -7.15 21.45
C ASP A 307 21.77 -8.45 20.64
N LYS A 308 22.63 -9.43 20.93
CA LYS A 308 22.66 -10.73 20.25
C LYS A 308 21.31 -11.47 20.19
N TYR A 309 20.34 -11.11 21.02
CA TYR A 309 19.05 -11.79 21.10
C TYR A 309 17.97 -11.13 20.25
N SER A 310 17.75 -9.82 20.41
CA SER A 310 16.61 -9.13 19.78
C SER A 310 16.81 -7.61 19.70
N LEU A 311 16.04 -6.98 18.81
CA LEU A 311 15.78 -5.54 18.87
C LEU A 311 15.02 -5.17 20.16
N LYS A 312 15.21 -3.94 20.62
CA LYS A 312 14.55 -3.36 21.78
C LYS A 312 14.03 -1.96 21.44
N VAL A 313 12.77 -1.70 21.81
CA VAL A 313 12.15 -0.37 21.77
C VAL A 313 11.98 0.09 23.21
N ASP A 314 12.63 1.18 23.58
CA ASP A 314 12.66 1.72 24.95
C ASP A 314 13.05 0.66 26.00
N GLY A 315 14.02 -0.19 25.66
CA GLY A 315 14.49 -1.29 26.50
C GLY A 315 13.63 -2.56 26.44
N ASN A 316 12.42 -2.50 25.88
CA ASN A 316 11.53 -3.65 25.72
C ASN A 316 11.88 -4.45 24.48
N ARG A 317 12.19 -5.73 24.64
CA ARG A 317 12.51 -6.62 23.51
C ARG A 317 11.31 -6.80 22.59
N ILE A 318 11.57 -6.85 21.29
CA ILE A 318 10.58 -7.19 20.25
C ILE A 318 11.00 -8.44 19.50
N TYR A 319 10.02 -9.24 19.08
CA TYR A 319 10.21 -10.28 18.06
C TYR A 319 9.58 -9.75 16.78
N SER A 320 10.37 -9.43 15.77
CA SER A 320 9.86 -8.95 14.48
C SER A 320 9.48 -10.15 13.62
N TRP A 321 8.18 -10.47 13.64
CA TRP A 321 7.56 -11.47 12.78
C TRP A 321 6.93 -10.76 11.58
N GLY A 322 7.74 -10.60 10.55
CA GLY A 322 7.49 -9.74 9.41
C GLY A 322 7.11 -10.48 8.14
N GLY A 323 6.49 -9.75 7.21
CA GLY A 323 6.13 -10.25 5.89
C GLY A 323 6.32 -9.17 4.83
N GLU A 324 6.63 -9.59 3.60
CA GLU A 324 6.84 -8.65 2.50
C GLU A 324 5.54 -8.26 1.81
N PHE A 325 5.38 -6.95 1.53
CA PHE A 325 4.31 -6.37 0.74
C PHE A 325 4.83 -5.22 -0.15
N HIS A 326 4.50 -5.26 -1.44
CA HIS A 326 4.87 -4.22 -2.42
C HIS A 326 3.65 -3.38 -2.86
N PRO A 327 3.47 -2.15 -2.36
CA PRO A 327 2.33 -1.31 -2.70
C PRO A 327 2.19 -1.01 -4.19
N PHE A 328 3.32 -0.89 -4.91
CA PHE A 328 3.33 -0.65 -6.36
C PHE A 328 2.73 -1.82 -7.19
N ARG A 329 2.58 -3.02 -6.61
CA ARG A 329 1.88 -4.17 -7.22
C ARG A 329 0.37 -4.19 -6.94
N VAL A 330 -0.16 -3.16 -6.25
CA VAL A 330 -1.59 -2.95 -6.01
C VAL A 330 -1.93 -1.52 -6.39
N PRO A 331 -2.34 -1.24 -7.64
CA PRO A 331 -2.66 0.11 -8.11
C PRO A 331 -4.02 0.60 -7.60
N SER A 332 -4.35 0.33 -6.33
CA SER A 332 -5.57 0.72 -5.63
C SER A 332 -5.23 0.99 -4.15
N PRO A 333 -4.94 2.26 -3.78
CA PRO A 333 -4.42 2.58 -2.45
C PRO A 333 -5.29 2.18 -1.26
N ASP A 334 -6.62 2.16 -1.43
CA ASP A 334 -7.52 1.69 -0.37
C ASP A 334 -7.33 0.20 -0.06
N LEU A 335 -6.95 -0.60 -1.07
CA LEU A 335 -6.67 -2.03 -0.91
C LEU A 335 -5.36 -2.29 -0.17
N TRP A 336 -4.43 -1.33 -0.05
CA TRP A 336 -3.25 -1.51 0.79
C TRP A 336 -3.64 -1.78 2.25
N ARG A 337 -4.68 -1.10 2.76
CA ARG A 337 -5.20 -1.36 4.10
C ARG A 337 -5.77 -2.77 4.25
N ASP A 338 -6.45 -3.29 3.22
CA ASP A 338 -6.94 -4.66 3.22
C ASP A 338 -5.81 -5.68 3.40
N ILE A 339 -4.71 -5.50 2.65
CA ILE A 339 -3.52 -6.34 2.76
C ILE A 339 -2.89 -6.23 4.15
N LEU A 340 -2.67 -5.02 4.66
CA LEU A 340 -2.08 -4.79 5.98
C LEU A 340 -2.91 -5.40 7.11
N GLN A 341 -4.25 -5.28 7.04
CA GLN A 341 -5.15 -5.92 8.00
C GLN A 341 -5.10 -7.44 7.93
N LYS A 342 -5.05 -8.02 6.72
CA LYS A 342 -4.90 -9.47 6.52
C LYS A 342 -3.55 -9.99 7.03
N MET A 343 -2.47 -9.23 6.83
CA MET A 343 -1.17 -9.53 7.42
C MET A 343 -1.26 -9.50 8.95
N LYS A 344 -1.77 -8.41 9.54
CA LYS A 344 -1.92 -8.30 11.00
C LYS A 344 -2.74 -9.46 11.58
N ALA A 345 -3.88 -9.77 10.97
CA ALA A 345 -4.75 -10.86 11.39
C ALA A 345 -4.11 -12.25 11.21
N SER A 346 -3.20 -12.39 10.23
CA SER A 346 -2.41 -13.60 9.99
C SER A 346 -1.19 -13.72 10.91
N GLY A 347 -1.13 -12.94 12.00
CA GLY A 347 -0.12 -13.07 13.06
C GLY A 347 1.14 -12.23 12.85
N TYR A 348 1.26 -11.51 11.73
CA TYR A 348 2.39 -10.61 11.49
C TYR A 348 2.30 -9.38 12.39
N ASN A 349 3.45 -8.89 12.83
CA ASN A 349 3.56 -7.63 13.56
C ASN A 349 4.46 -6.60 12.87
N THR A 350 5.08 -6.98 11.76
CA THR A 350 5.98 -6.15 10.97
C THR A 350 5.64 -6.32 9.49
N VAL A 351 5.74 -5.26 8.69
CA VAL A 351 5.66 -5.29 7.23
C VAL A 351 6.98 -4.76 6.66
N ALA A 352 7.52 -5.47 5.68
CA ALA A 352 8.66 -5.00 4.90
C ALA A 352 8.17 -4.52 3.53
N ILE A 353 8.71 -3.38 3.08
CA ILE A 353 8.23 -2.65 1.90
C ILE A 353 9.41 -2.23 1.02
N TYR A 354 9.46 -2.77 -0.21
CA TYR A 354 10.26 -2.19 -1.30
C TYR A 354 9.64 -0.90 -1.86
N ILE A 355 10.53 -0.04 -2.36
CA ILE A 355 10.17 1.19 -3.06
C ILE A 355 10.86 1.19 -4.43
N ASP A 356 10.08 1.16 -5.51
CA ASP A 356 10.57 1.06 -6.89
C ASP A 356 10.87 2.45 -7.47
N TRP A 357 12.15 2.81 -7.58
CA TRP A 357 12.56 4.11 -8.14
C TRP A 357 12.00 4.32 -9.56
N GLY A 358 12.05 3.30 -10.42
CA GLY A 358 11.51 3.38 -11.78
C GLY A 358 10.01 3.64 -11.83
N TYR A 359 9.25 3.15 -10.86
CA TYR A 359 7.83 3.41 -10.71
C TYR A 359 7.50 4.86 -10.29
N HIS A 360 8.40 5.48 -9.51
CA HIS A 360 8.24 6.82 -8.96
C HIS A 360 8.87 7.92 -9.82
N SER A 361 9.74 7.59 -10.79
CA SER A 361 10.51 8.57 -11.55
C SER A 361 10.55 8.25 -13.05
N PRO A 362 9.70 8.89 -13.88
CA PRO A 362 9.76 8.74 -15.33
C PRO A 362 11.04 9.36 -15.93
N LYS A 363 11.56 10.41 -15.28
CA LYS A 363 12.66 11.26 -15.75
C LYS A 363 13.48 11.74 -14.56
N GLN A 364 14.80 11.88 -14.74
CA GLN A 364 15.64 12.49 -13.71
C GLN A 364 15.14 13.91 -13.38
N GLY A 365 15.08 14.30 -12.11
CA GLY A 365 14.42 15.55 -11.70
C GLY A 365 12.95 15.40 -11.32
N VAL A 366 12.29 14.30 -11.70
CA VAL A 366 10.83 14.17 -11.60
C VAL A 366 10.49 12.96 -10.73
N TYR A 367 9.82 13.21 -9.61
CA TYR A 367 9.41 12.19 -8.64
C TYR A 367 7.95 12.38 -8.25
N ASP A 368 7.18 11.30 -8.24
CA ASP A 368 5.78 11.29 -7.86
C ASP A 368 5.53 10.31 -6.70
N PHE A 369 4.99 10.85 -5.60
CA PHE A 369 4.54 10.10 -4.42
C PHE A 369 3.08 10.38 -4.11
N SER A 370 2.25 10.55 -5.14
CA SER A 370 0.81 10.83 -5.00
C SER A 370 -0.05 9.70 -5.57
N GLY A 371 -1.34 9.68 -5.23
CA GLY A 371 -2.28 8.70 -5.76
C GLY A 371 -1.83 7.25 -5.53
N ILE A 372 -1.62 6.48 -6.61
CA ILE A 372 -1.19 5.08 -6.55
C ILE A 372 0.31 4.91 -6.20
N ARG A 373 1.04 6.02 -6.02
CA ARG A 373 2.45 6.10 -5.63
C ARG A 373 2.62 6.69 -4.23
N ASP A 374 1.55 6.84 -3.46
CA ASP A 374 1.59 7.51 -2.16
C ASP A 374 2.24 6.68 -1.06
N MET A 375 3.55 6.91 -0.86
CA MET A 375 4.33 6.23 0.16
C MET A 375 4.07 6.76 1.58
N ASP A 376 3.64 8.01 1.71
CA ASP A 376 3.27 8.58 3.01
C ASP A 376 2.01 7.88 3.55
N ARG A 377 1.05 7.65 2.66
CA ARG A 377 -0.21 6.98 2.96
C ARG A 377 -0.03 5.54 3.43
N VAL A 378 0.75 4.71 2.75
CA VAL A 378 0.90 3.30 3.17
C VAL A 378 1.69 3.16 4.48
N LEU A 379 2.68 4.03 4.72
CA LEU A 379 3.43 4.05 5.97
C LEU A 379 2.53 4.52 7.14
N THR A 380 1.66 5.50 6.88
CA THR A 380 0.61 5.92 7.83
C THR A 380 -0.36 4.77 8.11
N MET A 381 -0.82 4.06 7.08
CA MET A 381 -1.70 2.90 7.25
C MET A 381 -1.04 1.81 8.10
N ALA A 382 0.24 1.49 7.86
CA ALA A 382 0.94 0.50 8.67
C ALA A 382 0.98 0.89 10.16
N LYS A 383 1.20 2.18 10.47
CA LYS A 383 1.11 2.70 11.85
C LYS A 383 -0.29 2.51 12.43
N GLU A 384 -1.33 2.91 11.70
CA GLU A 384 -2.73 2.81 12.16
C GLU A 384 -3.18 1.37 12.39
N GLU A 385 -2.72 0.43 11.57
CA GLU A 385 -2.99 -1.01 11.72
C GLU A 385 -2.06 -1.68 12.77
N GLY A 386 -1.18 -0.90 13.42
CA GLY A 386 -0.31 -1.37 14.49
C GLY A 386 0.75 -2.36 14.02
N LEU A 387 1.31 -2.12 12.82
CA LEU A 387 2.44 -2.86 12.26
C LEU A 387 3.72 -2.01 12.33
N TYR A 388 4.81 -2.64 12.76
CA TYR A 388 6.14 -2.09 12.53
C TYR A 388 6.47 -2.12 11.03
N VAL A 389 7.36 -1.24 10.59
CA VAL A 389 7.80 -1.18 9.20
C VAL A 389 9.31 -1.37 9.08
N ILE A 390 9.71 -2.21 8.13
CA ILE A 390 11.07 -2.28 7.60
C ILE A 390 11.04 -1.70 6.19
N THR A 391 11.76 -0.60 5.97
CA THR A 391 11.76 0.07 4.65
C THR A 391 12.94 -0.38 3.82
N ARG A 392 12.73 -0.58 2.51
CA ARG A 392 13.75 -1.08 1.58
C ARG A 392 13.77 -0.20 0.32
N ALA A 393 14.50 0.91 0.42
CA ALA A 393 14.36 2.03 -0.53
C ALA A 393 15.34 1.99 -1.73
N GLY A 394 16.15 0.93 -1.84
CA GLY A 394 17.11 0.77 -2.91
C GLY A 394 18.43 1.56 -2.67
N PRO A 395 19.04 2.16 -3.71
CA PRO A 395 18.46 2.51 -5.02
C PRO A 395 18.12 1.33 -5.95
N TYR A 396 18.79 0.19 -5.78
CA TYR A 396 18.48 -1.06 -6.48
C TYR A 396 17.65 -1.98 -5.57
N VAL A 397 16.58 -2.61 -6.09
CA VAL A 397 15.69 -3.48 -5.29
C VAL A 397 15.48 -4.88 -5.87
N ASN A 398 15.95 -5.16 -7.09
CA ASN A 398 15.68 -6.40 -7.81
C ASN A 398 14.17 -6.67 -7.97
N ALA A 399 13.56 -7.33 -6.99
CA ALA A 399 12.11 -7.56 -6.83
C ALA A 399 11.38 -8.16 -8.05
N GLU A 400 12.11 -8.81 -8.96
CA GLU A 400 11.62 -9.27 -10.26
C GLU A 400 11.02 -8.14 -11.14
N LEU A 401 11.55 -6.93 -11.00
CA LEU A 401 11.14 -5.75 -11.78
C LEU A 401 12.05 -5.51 -12.98
N THR A 402 11.51 -4.89 -14.03
CA THR A 402 12.33 -4.37 -15.14
C THR A 402 13.46 -3.50 -14.58
N ARG A 403 14.71 -3.75 -15.00
CA ARG A 403 15.93 -3.09 -14.48
C ARG A 403 16.16 -3.23 -12.97
N GLY A 404 15.47 -4.16 -12.31
CA GLY A 404 15.51 -4.34 -10.87
C GLY A 404 15.08 -3.11 -10.06
N GLY A 405 14.18 -2.30 -10.63
CA GLY A 405 13.64 -1.07 -10.03
C GLY A 405 14.37 0.22 -10.42
N PHE A 406 15.39 0.17 -11.27
CA PHE A 406 16.01 1.38 -11.81
C PHE A 406 15.10 2.09 -12.85
N PRO A 407 15.06 3.43 -12.88
CA PRO A 407 14.31 4.17 -13.87
C PRO A 407 14.96 4.06 -15.25
N GLY A 408 14.17 4.27 -16.30
CA GLY A 408 14.59 4.08 -17.69
C GLY A 408 15.81 4.91 -18.09
N HIS A 409 15.91 6.15 -17.59
CA HIS A 409 17.01 7.06 -17.90
C HIS A 409 18.38 6.55 -17.39
N LEU A 410 18.44 5.64 -16.41
CA LEU A 410 19.72 5.05 -15.96
C LEU A 410 20.36 4.13 -17.01
N VAL A 411 19.58 3.59 -17.95
CA VAL A 411 20.11 2.77 -19.06
C VAL A 411 21.11 3.56 -19.90
N ASN A 412 20.95 4.88 -19.97
CA ASN A 412 21.77 5.75 -20.80
C ASN A 412 23.11 6.15 -20.16
N GLN A 413 23.28 5.91 -18.85
CA GLN A 413 24.50 6.29 -18.14
C GLN A 413 25.69 5.39 -18.54
N GLN A 414 26.85 6.01 -18.74
CA GLN A 414 28.09 5.25 -18.97
C GLN A 414 28.70 4.75 -17.66
N ALA A 415 28.41 5.41 -16.55
CA ALA A 415 28.85 4.99 -15.22
C ALA A 415 28.29 3.62 -14.84
N ARG A 416 29.15 2.75 -14.30
CA ARG A 416 28.73 1.44 -13.77
C ARG A 416 27.80 1.64 -12.58
N ALA A 417 26.60 1.07 -12.66
CA ALA A 417 25.63 1.13 -11.56
C ALA A 417 26.15 0.38 -10.32
N ARG A 418 25.59 0.71 -9.16
CA ARG A 418 25.91 0.06 -7.87
C ARG A 418 27.41 0.18 -7.50
N THR A 419 28.03 1.28 -7.89
CA THR A 419 29.43 1.64 -7.57
C THR A 419 29.53 3.11 -7.14
N ASP A 420 30.73 3.57 -6.79
CA ASP A 420 31.01 4.97 -6.47
C ASP A 420 31.19 5.87 -7.71
N ALA A 421 30.74 5.41 -8.89
CA ALA A 421 30.84 6.19 -10.11
C ALA A 421 30.01 7.50 -10.02
N PRO A 422 30.60 8.68 -10.28
CA PRO A 422 29.96 9.97 -9.99
C PRO A 422 28.59 10.20 -10.63
N GLU A 423 28.40 9.80 -11.89
CA GLU A 423 27.13 9.96 -12.62
C GLU A 423 26.01 9.11 -12.00
N TYR A 424 26.32 7.87 -11.57
CA TYR A 424 25.37 7.02 -10.87
C TYR A 424 25.04 7.56 -9.46
N ILE A 425 26.07 7.96 -8.71
CA ILE A 425 25.92 8.55 -7.37
C ILE A 425 25.04 9.81 -7.41
N GLN A 426 25.21 10.67 -8.41
CA GLN A 426 24.40 11.88 -8.55
C GLN A 426 22.90 11.54 -8.72
N ALA A 427 22.57 10.58 -9.57
CA ALA A 427 21.18 10.17 -9.78
C ALA A 427 20.59 9.46 -8.55
N ALA A 428 21.38 8.60 -7.91
CA ALA A 428 20.99 7.92 -6.68
C ALA A 428 20.80 8.90 -5.50
N ASP A 429 21.65 9.93 -5.37
CA ASP A 429 21.54 10.96 -4.33
C ASP A 429 20.18 11.67 -4.41
N GLU A 430 19.80 12.04 -5.63
CA GLU A 430 18.56 12.73 -5.89
C GLU A 430 17.35 11.86 -5.51
N TRP A 431 17.33 10.60 -5.94
CA TRP A 431 16.29 9.63 -5.56
C TRP A 431 16.19 9.47 -4.04
N LEU A 432 17.31 9.17 -3.39
CA LEU A 432 17.37 8.93 -1.95
C LEU A 432 16.92 10.16 -1.16
N SER A 433 17.30 11.37 -1.59
CA SER A 433 16.83 12.62 -0.97
C SER A 433 15.31 12.71 -0.92
N GLN A 434 14.63 12.31 -2.01
CA GLN A 434 13.18 12.40 -2.10
C GLN A 434 12.50 11.36 -1.22
N ILE A 435 12.92 10.09 -1.33
CA ILE A 435 12.24 9.02 -0.60
C ILE A 435 12.59 9.00 0.89
N ASN A 436 13.85 9.29 1.26
CA ASN A 436 14.25 9.38 2.66
C ASN A 436 13.51 10.50 3.39
N LYS A 437 13.19 11.61 2.70
CA LYS A 437 12.34 12.66 3.26
C LYS A 437 10.95 12.15 3.65
N VAL A 438 10.38 11.21 2.88
CA VAL A 438 9.13 10.53 3.25
C VAL A 438 9.37 9.62 4.45
N ILE A 439 10.32 8.69 4.35
CA ILE A 439 10.60 7.69 5.39
C ILE A 439 10.94 8.35 6.73
N ALA A 440 11.68 9.46 6.73
CA ALA A 440 12.10 10.16 7.93
C ALA A 440 10.93 10.61 8.82
N ARG A 441 9.77 10.94 8.21
CA ARG A 441 8.52 11.29 8.92
C ARG A 441 7.80 10.10 9.55
N HIS A 442 8.16 8.87 9.16
CA HIS A 442 7.49 7.65 9.61
C HIS A 442 8.34 6.81 10.55
N GLN A 443 9.45 7.35 11.05
CA GLN A 443 10.33 6.64 11.96
C GLN A 443 9.71 6.52 13.35
N LEU A 444 9.91 5.35 13.97
CA LEU A 444 9.58 5.15 15.37
C LEU A 444 10.49 6.00 16.27
N THR A 445 11.74 6.26 15.84
CA THR A 445 12.71 7.08 16.58
C THR A 445 12.37 8.57 16.62
N THR A 446 11.48 9.05 15.75
CA THR A 446 10.94 10.42 15.79
C THR A 446 9.58 10.49 16.49
N GLY A 447 9.01 9.33 16.88
CA GLY A 447 7.66 9.21 17.46
C GLY A 447 6.52 9.38 16.45
N GLN A 448 6.84 9.63 15.17
CA GLN A 448 5.85 9.99 14.16
C GLN A 448 5.31 8.79 13.37
N GLY A 449 6.04 7.67 13.30
CA GLY A 449 5.54 6.44 12.66
C GLY A 449 6.07 5.16 13.30
N THR A 450 6.10 4.07 12.54
CA THR A 450 6.45 2.73 13.03
C THR A 450 7.61 2.09 12.27
N VAL A 451 8.37 2.86 11.47
CA VAL A 451 9.60 2.35 10.84
C VAL A 451 10.64 2.05 11.92
N ILE A 452 11.13 0.81 11.96
CA ILE A 452 12.08 0.29 12.95
C ILE A 452 13.45 -0.09 12.39
N ALA A 453 13.56 -0.25 11.07
CA ALA A 453 14.82 -0.50 10.37
C ALA A 453 14.71 -0.02 8.91
N HIS A 454 15.86 0.31 8.33
CA HIS A 454 15.96 0.80 6.96
C HIS A 454 17.08 0.05 6.22
N GLN A 455 16.74 -0.57 5.09
CA GLN A 455 17.70 -1.25 4.23
C GLN A 455 18.37 -0.24 3.30
N ILE A 456 19.70 -0.31 3.22
CA ILE A 456 20.47 0.32 2.14
C ILE A 456 20.85 -0.74 1.13
N GLU A 457 20.69 -0.43 -0.17
CA GLU A 457 20.96 -1.39 -1.25
C GLU A 457 20.04 -2.63 -1.19
N ASN A 458 20.31 -3.63 -2.04
CA ASN A 458 19.69 -4.94 -2.06
C ASN A 458 20.63 -6.03 -2.60
N GLU A 459 20.95 -7.06 -1.80
CA GLU A 459 21.68 -8.27 -2.25
C GLU A 459 23.02 -8.02 -3.00
N LEU A 460 23.71 -6.90 -2.78
CA LEU A 460 25.05 -6.65 -3.31
C LEU A 460 26.06 -7.70 -2.83
N ASP A 461 26.38 -8.69 -3.67
CA ASP A 461 27.36 -9.74 -3.38
C ASP A 461 28.80 -9.39 -3.86
N VAL A 462 28.98 -8.20 -4.42
CA VAL A 462 30.27 -7.66 -4.87
C VAL A 462 30.83 -6.70 -3.82
N VAL A 463 31.96 -7.05 -3.20
CA VAL A 463 32.54 -6.32 -2.06
C VAL A 463 33.84 -5.58 -2.38
N GLY A 464 34.04 -5.19 -3.63
CA GLY A 464 35.24 -4.47 -4.09
C GLY A 464 35.37 -3.06 -3.52
N ALA A 465 36.54 -2.43 -3.69
CA ALA A 465 36.78 -1.07 -3.20
C ALA A 465 35.75 -0.02 -3.70
N PRO A 466 35.29 -0.04 -4.97
CA PRO A 466 34.19 0.82 -5.43
C PRO A 466 32.88 0.61 -4.64
N GLN A 467 32.49 -0.65 -4.41
CA GLN A 467 31.28 -1.01 -3.69
C GLN A 467 31.37 -0.65 -2.20
N GLN A 468 32.54 -0.79 -1.59
CA GLN A 468 32.78 -0.35 -0.21
C GLN A 468 32.57 1.16 -0.03
N ARG A 469 33.07 1.98 -0.97
CA ARG A 469 32.84 3.43 -0.95
C ARG A 469 31.39 3.79 -1.24
N TYR A 470 30.75 3.08 -2.17
CA TYR A 470 29.32 3.23 -2.47
C TYR A 470 28.42 2.91 -1.27
N MET A 471 28.63 1.77 -0.61
CA MET A 471 27.86 1.40 0.58
C MET A 471 28.07 2.43 1.72
N GLN A 472 29.30 2.92 1.91
CA GLN A 472 29.56 3.98 2.90
C GLN A 472 28.80 5.26 2.54
N TRP A 473 28.82 5.65 1.27
CA TRP A 473 28.04 6.79 0.78
C TRP A 473 26.54 6.61 1.01
N LEU A 474 25.97 5.42 0.75
CA LEU A 474 24.55 5.15 1.01
C LEU A 474 24.19 5.34 2.48
N ALA A 475 25.01 4.82 3.39
CA ALA A 475 24.81 4.98 4.82
C ALA A 475 24.89 6.46 5.24
N ASP A 476 25.91 7.18 4.77
CA ASP A 476 26.09 8.60 5.06
C ASP A 476 24.92 9.43 4.51
N LYS A 477 24.44 9.10 3.30
CA LYS A 477 23.28 9.73 2.67
C LYS A 477 22.00 9.50 3.47
N ALA A 478 21.70 8.26 3.85
CA ALA A 478 20.55 7.94 4.68
C ALA A 478 20.58 8.72 6.01
N ARG A 479 21.74 8.81 6.68
CA ARG A 479 21.90 9.61 7.89
C ARG A 479 21.71 11.10 7.65
N ALA A 480 22.30 11.64 6.59
CA ALA A 480 22.19 13.05 6.23
C ALA A 480 20.75 13.46 5.93
N ASP A 481 19.96 12.56 5.32
CA ASP A 481 18.55 12.78 5.01
C ASP A 481 17.61 12.54 6.22
N GLY A 482 18.17 12.22 7.40
CA GLY A 482 17.42 12.12 8.65
C GLY A 482 16.97 10.71 9.04
N ILE A 483 17.49 9.66 8.42
CA ILE A 483 17.25 8.27 8.85
C ILE A 483 18.04 7.98 10.12
N THR A 484 17.32 7.76 11.22
CA THR A 484 17.84 7.53 12.58
C THR A 484 17.57 6.11 13.10
N VAL A 485 16.75 5.31 12.41
CA VAL A 485 16.59 3.88 12.70
C VAL A 485 17.82 3.06 12.28
N PRO A 486 18.03 1.84 12.81
CA PRO A 486 19.12 0.97 12.40
C PRO A 486 19.16 0.72 10.88
N LEU A 487 20.36 0.82 10.30
CA LEU A 487 20.64 0.48 8.91
C LEU A 487 21.05 -0.98 8.80
N PHE A 488 20.61 -1.63 7.74
CA PHE A 488 21.06 -2.98 7.40
C PHE A 488 21.20 -3.14 5.88
N HIS A 489 21.86 -4.22 5.50
CA HIS A 489 21.89 -4.75 4.15
C HIS A 489 21.43 -6.21 4.22
N ASN A 490 20.69 -6.68 3.22
CA ASN A 490 20.32 -8.08 3.09
C ASN A 490 21.33 -8.80 2.19
N ASP A 491 22.24 -9.57 2.81
CA ASP A 491 23.22 -10.36 2.07
C ASP A 491 22.54 -11.42 1.19
N LYS A 492 23.04 -11.61 -0.03
CA LYS A 492 22.52 -12.58 -1.01
C LYS A 492 22.83 -13.99 -0.55
N GLY A 493 21.92 -14.58 0.23
CA GLY A 493 22.27 -15.74 1.03
C GLY A 493 23.03 -15.34 2.28
N ARG A 494 23.92 -16.21 2.77
CA ARG A 494 24.64 -16.04 4.05
C ARG A 494 26.14 -15.96 3.80
N ASN A 495 26.63 -14.96 3.09
CA ASN A 495 28.06 -14.88 2.75
C ASN A 495 28.89 -14.27 3.87
N GLY A 496 28.25 -13.51 4.77
CA GLY A 496 28.91 -12.72 5.79
C GLY A 496 29.39 -11.38 5.24
N TYR A 497 28.71 -10.85 4.22
CA TYR A 497 29.01 -9.56 3.63
C TYR A 497 28.24 -8.43 4.31
N TRP A 498 28.88 -7.26 4.35
CA TRP A 498 28.31 -6.04 4.94
C TRP A 498 27.90 -6.21 6.41
N VAL A 499 28.69 -6.98 7.18
CA VAL A 499 28.48 -7.11 8.63
C VAL A 499 28.84 -5.80 9.33
N PRO A 500 28.20 -5.47 10.47
CA PRO A 500 28.57 -4.30 11.25
C PRO A 500 30.03 -4.35 11.69
N LYS A 501 30.66 -3.18 11.79
CA LYS A 501 32.02 -3.04 12.31
C LYS A 501 32.15 -3.68 13.69
N GLY A 502 33.22 -4.44 13.91
CA GLY A 502 33.46 -5.13 15.17
C GLY A 502 32.73 -6.46 15.34
N SER A 503 32.20 -7.05 14.25
CA SER A 503 31.75 -8.45 14.25
C SER A 503 32.89 -9.41 14.64
N ASN A 504 34.12 -9.14 14.19
CA ASN A 504 35.34 -9.93 14.47
C ASN A 504 35.25 -11.42 14.07
N VAL A 505 34.32 -11.79 13.17
CA VAL A 505 34.18 -13.15 12.65
C VAL A 505 35.12 -13.35 11.45
N PRO A 506 36.03 -14.35 11.46
CA PRO A 506 36.91 -14.61 10.34
C PRO A 506 36.16 -14.88 9.03
N GLY A 507 36.55 -14.18 7.96
CA GLY A 507 35.97 -14.31 6.62
C GLY A 507 34.74 -13.45 6.37
N ALA A 508 34.21 -12.75 7.38
CA ALA A 508 33.17 -11.75 7.18
C ALA A 508 33.76 -10.44 6.61
N VAL A 509 32.96 -9.70 5.88
CA VAL A 509 33.33 -8.42 5.27
C VAL A 509 32.53 -7.30 5.94
N GLU A 510 33.24 -6.39 6.60
CA GLU A 510 32.58 -5.28 7.28
C GLU A 510 31.94 -4.29 6.29
N GLY A 511 30.82 -3.69 6.71
CA GLY A 511 30.11 -2.65 6.00
C GLY A 511 29.62 -1.55 6.95
N PRO A 512 28.98 -0.51 6.42
CA PRO A 512 28.47 0.63 7.18
C PRO A 512 27.04 0.37 7.70
N THR A 513 26.77 -0.86 8.16
CA THR A 513 25.48 -1.32 8.68
C THR A 513 25.50 -1.37 10.21
N ASP A 514 24.32 -1.24 10.82
CA ASP A 514 24.12 -1.43 12.26
C ASP A 514 23.75 -2.89 12.60
N LEU A 515 23.05 -3.55 11.67
CA LEU A 515 22.60 -4.93 11.77
C LEU A 515 23.06 -5.71 10.53
N TYR A 516 23.51 -6.94 10.73
CA TYR A 516 23.69 -7.88 9.63
C TYR A 516 22.37 -8.61 9.38
N ALA A 517 21.90 -8.58 8.14
CA ALA A 517 20.78 -9.39 7.68
C ALA A 517 21.20 -10.23 6.48
N PHE A 518 20.50 -11.33 6.27
CA PHE A 518 20.80 -12.27 5.20
C PHE A 518 19.52 -12.89 4.65
N ASP A 519 19.59 -13.36 3.41
CA ASP A 519 18.44 -13.94 2.72
C ASP A 519 18.55 -15.46 2.60
N GLY A 520 17.41 -16.09 2.33
CA GLY A 520 17.35 -17.53 2.23
C GLY A 520 16.04 -18.07 1.66
N TYR A 521 16.17 -18.81 0.56
CA TYR A 521 15.05 -19.45 -0.12
C TYR A 521 15.16 -20.99 -0.15
N PRO A 522 15.36 -21.65 0.99
CA PRO A 522 15.49 -23.11 1.03
C PRO A 522 14.10 -23.75 0.83
N GLY A 523 14.04 -25.00 0.38
CA GLY A 523 12.78 -25.75 0.36
C GLY A 523 12.54 -26.64 -0.85
N GLY A 524 13.20 -26.36 -1.98
CA GLY A 524 12.97 -27.07 -3.25
C GLY A 524 12.06 -26.29 -4.22
N SER A 525 11.70 -26.94 -5.32
CA SER A 525 10.86 -26.41 -6.42
C SER A 525 9.69 -27.34 -6.73
N CYS A 526 8.75 -26.87 -7.55
CA CYS A 526 7.76 -27.74 -8.17
C CYS A 526 8.40 -28.66 -9.23
N LYS A 527 7.74 -29.79 -9.52
CA LYS A 527 8.09 -30.66 -10.65
C LYS A 527 7.56 -30.06 -11.95
N VAL A 528 8.03 -30.60 -13.06
CA VAL A 528 7.61 -30.18 -14.42
C VAL A 528 6.12 -30.40 -14.69
N ASP A 529 5.40 -31.21 -13.91
CA ASP A 529 3.95 -31.40 -14.02
C ASP A 529 3.14 -30.50 -13.07
N SER A 530 3.78 -29.47 -12.51
CA SER A 530 3.21 -28.55 -11.51
C SER A 530 2.70 -29.27 -10.26
N THR A 531 3.35 -30.36 -9.86
CA THR A 531 3.11 -31.01 -8.57
C THR A 531 4.28 -30.77 -7.60
N PRO A 532 4.02 -30.73 -6.27
CA PRO A 532 5.08 -30.55 -5.29
C PRO A 532 6.17 -31.64 -5.39
N SER A 533 7.44 -31.23 -5.32
CA SER A 533 8.56 -32.16 -5.16
C SER A 533 8.69 -32.65 -3.71
N SER A 534 9.62 -33.58 -3.47
CA SER A 534 9.95 -34.04 -2.12
C SER A 534 10.43 -32.87 -1.25
N PRO A 535 10.06 -32.81 0.03
CA PRO A 535 10.46 -31.71 0.90
C PRO A 535 11.97 -31.55 1.06
N GLY A 536 12.44 -30.30 1.13
CA GLY A 536 13.83 -29.98 1.46
C GLY A 536 14.19 -30.16 2.94
N VAL A 537 15.49 -30.09 3.23
CA VAL A 537 16.01 -30.05 4.61
C VAL A 537 16.03 -28.61 5.11
N ALA A 538 15.47 -28.37 6.29
CA ALA A 538 15.48 -27.08 6.97
C ALA A 538 16.89 -26.81 7.52
N PRO A 539 17.50 -25.67 7.16
CA PRO A 539 18.87 -25.38 7.54
C PRO A 539 18.96 -24.75 8.93
N ASP A 540 20.08 -25.01 9.62
CA ASP A 540 20.43 -24.35 10.88
C ASP A 540 21.27 -23.09 10.63
N TRP A 541 20.64 -21.90 10.71
CA TRP A 541 21.27 -20.60 10.40
C TRP A 541 21.48 -19.69 11.63
N GLY A 542 21.57 -20.28 12.82
CA GLY A 542 21.83 -19.55 14.06
C GLY A 542 22.42 -20.46 15.14
N LEU A 543 21.76 -20.55 16.29
CA LEU A 543 22.25 -21.26 17.50
C LEU A 543 22.72 -22.70 17.27
N TYR A 544 22.16 -23.40 16.28
CA TYR A 544 22.47 -24.80 15.99
C TYR A 544 23.29 -24.99 14.71
N GLY A 545 23.64 -23.91 14.02
CA GLY A 545 24.41 -23.95 12.79
C GLY A 545 25.90 -24.21 13.01
N ALA A 546 26.63 -24.40 11.90
CA ALA A 546 28.08 -24.63 11.92
C ALA A 546 28.91 -23.42 12.38
N GLY A 547 28.31 -22.22 12.43
CA GLY A 547 28.98 -20.97 12.82
C GLY A 547 29.77 -20.30 11.70
N GLY A 548 30.42 -19.17 12.03
CA GLY A 548 31.32 -18.43 11.15
C GLY A 548 30.61 -17.50 10.15
N ALA A 549 31.39 -16.89 9.25
CA ALA A 549 30.91 -15.89 8.30
C ALA A 549 29.77 -16.40 7.40
N LYS A 550 29.73 -17.71 7.11
CA LYS A 550 28.69 -18.33 6.28
C LYS A 550 27.60 -19.07 7.06
N GLY A 551 27.57 -18.89 8.37
CA GLY A 551 26.66 -19.59 9.27
C GLY A 551 25.35 -18.84 9.55
N GLY A 552 24.95 -17.88 8.72
CA GLY A 552 23.77 -17.04 8.95
C GLY A 552 24.01 -16.03 10.08
N ALA A 553 23.18 -16.04 11.12
CA ALA A 553 23.26 -15.08 12.23
C ALA A 553 24.64 -15.05 12.94
N SER A 554 25.39 -16.16 12.87
CA SER A 554 26.73 -16.26 13.45
C SER A 554 27.80 -15.41 12.74
N ALA A 555 27.51 -14.84 11.57
CA ALA A 555 28.39 -13.86 10.91
C ALA A 555 28.44 -12.52 11.65
N SER A 556 27.48 -12.25 12.54
CA SER A 556 27.43 -11.06 13.39
C SER A 556 26.88 -11.42 14.78
N PRO A 557 27.69 -12.05 15.65
CA PRO A 557 27.22 -12.66 16.89
C PRO A 557 26.73 -11.66 17.95
N ASN A 558 26.97 -10.36 17.75
CA ASN A 558 26.57 -9.30 18.67
C ASN A 558 25.25 -8.61 18.27
N THR A 559 24.69 -8.96 17.11
CA THR A 559 23.40 -8.46 16.61
C THR A 559 22.36 -9.57 16.63
N PRO A 560 21.05 -9.24 16.68
CA PRO A 560 20.00 -10.25 16.62
C PRO A 560 20.05 -11.01 15.29
N GLY A 561 19.67 -12.29 15.31
CA GLY A 561 19.51 -13.08 14.09
C GLY A 561 18.42 -12.48 13.19
N PHE A 562 18.82 -12.05 11.99
CA PHE A 562 17.97 -11.31 11.07
C PHE A 562 17.94 -11.96 9.68
N ALA A 563 16.83 -12.62 9.36
CA ALA A 563 16.53 -13.08 8.00
C ALA A 563 15.69 -12.01 7.29
N ALA A 564 16.31 -11.21 6.41
CA ALA A 564 15.65 -10.08 5.76
C ALA A 564 14.68 -10.54 4.66
N GLU A 565 15.00 -11.62 3.96
CA GLU A 565 14.07 -12.34 3.10
C GLU A 565 14.18 -13.85 3.35
N PHE A 566 13.09 -14.46 3.81
CA PHE A 566 12.97 -15.91 3.90
C PHE A 566 11.80 -16.40 3.04
N GLY A 567 12.02 -17.46 2.26
CA GLY A 567 11.09 -17.92 1.22
C GLY A 567 9.65 -18.17 1.69
N GLY A 568 8.77 -17.21 1.46
CA GLY A 568 7.32 -17.30 1.61
C GLY A 568 6.60 -17.90 0.40
N GLY A 569 7.32 -18.10 -0.71
CA GLY A 569 6.84 -18.62 -1.98
C GLY A 569 7.97 -18.63 -3.02
N TRP A 570 7.66 -18.53 -4.30
CA TRP A 570 8.63 -18.42 -5.40
C TRP A 570 8.01 -17.74 -6.62
N PHE A 571 8.78 -16.96 -7.37
CA PHE A 571 8.31 -16.37 -8.64
C PHE A 571 8.15 -17.44 -9.71
N ASP A 572 7.35 -17.16 -10.74
CA ASP A 572 7.15 -18.04 -11.89
C ASP A 572 7.49 -17.32 -13.20
N TYR A 573 7.81 -18.06 -14.26
CA TYR A 573 8.40 -17.53 -15.47
C TYR A 573 7.61 -17.84 -16.74
N TRP A 574 7.81 -17.02 -17.79
CA TRP A 574 7.19 -17.23 -19.10
C TRP A 574 7.50 -18.63 -19.66
N GLY A 575 6.48 -19.38 -20.07
CA GLY A 575 6.65 -20.73 -20.58
C GLY A 575 6.65 -21.84 -19.54
N SER A 576 6.48 -21.54 -18.24
CA SER A 576 6.24 -22.58 -17.23
C SER A 576 4.85 -23.22 -17.38
N ASN A 577 4.46 -24.08 -16.44
CA ASN A 577 3.13 -24.69 -16.38
C ASN A 577 2.16 -23.98 -15.41
N GLY A 578 2.55 -22.85 -14.82
CA GLY A 578 1.74 -22.12 -13.83
C GLY A 578 1.92 -22.72 -12.43
N ASP A 579 3.04 -22.40 -11.78
CA ASP A 579 3.50 -23.11 -10.58
C ASP A 579 3.10 -22.45 -9.25
N TYR A 580 2.33 -21.35 -9.25
CA TYR A 580 1.97 -20.65 -8.01
C TYR A 580 1.12 -21.49 -7.05
N ASP A 581 0.12 -22.24 -7.53
CA ASP A 581 -0.69 -23.13 -6.68
C ASP A 581 0.14 -24.28 -6.12
N CYS A 582 1.00 -24.88 -6.95
CA CYS A 582 1.95 -25.88 -6.51
C CYS A 582 2.90 -25.33 -5.44
N THR A 583 3.41 -24.11 -5.65
CA THR A 583 4.32 -23.42 -4.74
C THR A 583 3.63 -23.12 -3.41
N ALA A 584 2.36 -22.72 -3.43
CA ALA A 584 1.57 -22.50 -2.22
C ALA A 584 1.41 -23.77 -1.37
N ILE A 585 1.36 -24.95 -2.00
CA ILE A 585 1.31 -26.25 -1.32
C ILE A 585 2.71 -26.67 -0.86
N HIS A 586 3.72 -26.61 -1.74
CA HIS A 586 5.08 -27.07 -1.47
C HIS A 586 5.77 -26.23 -0.39
N ARG A 587 5.64 -24.90 -0.47
CA ARG A 587 6.02 -23.94 0.60
C ARG A 587 4.82 -23.59 1.48
N GLY A 588 3.96 -24.58 1.72
CA GLY A 588 2.70 -24.44 2.46
C GLY A 588 2.82 -24.76 3.96
N VAL A 589 1.77 -25.37 4.51
CA VAL A 589 1.60 -25.63 5.95
C VAL A 589 2.80 -26.34 6.58
N GLY A 590 3.24 -27.46 5.99
CA GLY A 590 4.33 -28.26 6.55
C GLY A 590 5.69 -27.58 6.46
N TYR A 591 5.96 -26.91 5.33
CA TYR A 591 7.16 -26.12 5.15
C TYR A 591 7.27 -25.02 6.21
N GLN A 592 6.21 -24.22 6.43
CA GLN A 592 6.25 -23.13 7.39
C GLN A 592 6.52 -23.64 8.81
N ARG A 593 5.87 -24.74 9.22
CA ARG A 593 6.10 -25.35 10.54
C ARG A 593 7.55 -25.77 10.72
N VAL A 594 8.09 -26.51 9.75
CA VAL A 594 9.43 -27.09 9.83
C VAL A 594 10.50 -26.02 9.69
N PHE A 595 10.45 -25.20 8.63
CA PHE A 595 11.47 -24.21 8.32
C PHE A 595 11.40 -23.02 9.26
N TYR A 596 10.20 -22.44 9.47
CA TYR A 596 10.10 -21.26 10.33
C TYR A 596 10.19 -21.64 11.82
N GLY A 597 9.74 -22.83 12.19
CA GLY A 597 10.03 -23.41 13.52
C GLY A 597 11.52 -23.61 13.75
N THR A 598 12.27 -24.06 12.73
CA THR A 598 13.74 -24.17 12.79
C THR A 598 14.39 -22.79 12.91
N ASN A 599 13.86 -21.74 12.24
CA ASN A 599 14.34 -20.36 12.43
C ASN A 599 14.12 -19.87 13.87
N ILE A 600 12.96 -20.13 14.46
CA ILE A 600 12.66 -19.81 15.88
C ILE A 600 13.64 -20.55 16.80
N ALA A 601 13.87 -21.85 16.56
CA ALA A 601 14.85 -22.64 17.32
C ALA A 601 16.28 -22.08 17.19
N ASN A 602 16.65 -21.57 16.02
CA ASN A 602 17.96 -20.97 15.77
C ASN A 602 18.10 -19.53 16.31
N GLY A 603 17.07 -18.97 16.95
CA GLY A 603 17.14 -17.64 17.57
C GLY A 603 17.05 -16.49 16.58
N LEU A 604 16.43 -16.69 15.41
CA LEU A 604 16.21 -15.62 14.43
C LEU A 604 15.00 -14.78 14.87
N THR A 605 15.22 -13.64 15.49
CA THR A 605 14.16 -12.81 16.10
C THR A 605 13.69 -11.65 15.22
N ILE A 606 14.32 -11.45 14.07
CA ILE A 606 13.85 -10.58 13.00
C ILE A 606 13.76 -11.42 11.72
N GLN A 607 12.55 -11.57 11.19
CA GLN A 607 12.28 -12.35 9.99
C GLN A 607 11.29 -11.60 9.10
N SER A 608 11.52 -11.53 7.79
CA SER A 608 10.48 -11.16 6.80
C SER A 608 10.27 -12.29 5.81
N PHE A 609 9.01 -12.71 5.63
CA PHE A 609 8.67 -13.76 4.68
C PHE A 609 8.32 -13.19 3.30
N TYR A 610 9.22 -13.42 2.34
CA TYR A 610 9.15 -12.90 0.98
C TYR A 610 8.57 -13.98 0.03
N MET A 611 7.38 -13.84 -0.54
CA MET A 611 6.35 -12.81 -0.30
C MET A 611 5.30 -13.28 0.71
N THR A 612 4.69 -12.32 1.41
CA THR A 612 3.44 -12.55 2.16
C THR A 612 2.23 -12.24 1.32
N TYR A 613 2.28 -11.16 0.55
CA TYR A 613 1.37 -10.86 -0.57
C TYR A 613 2.20 -10.35 -1.74
N GLY A 614 2.13 -11.04 -2.88
CA GLY A 614 2.90 -10.66 -4.06
C GLY A 614 2.21 -9.62 -4.95
N GLY A 615 0.93 -9.82 -5.30
CA GLY A 615 0.14 -8.89 -6.13
C GLY A 615 0.37 -9.02 -7.64
N THR A 616 0.15 -7.95 -8.39
CA THR A 616 0.27 -7.93 -9.87
C THR A 616 1.39 -7.00 -10.31
N SER A 617 2.32 -7.49 -11.12
CA SER A 617 3.27 -6.66 -11.87
C SER A 617 2.56 -6.09 -13.11
N TRP A 618 1.70 -5.09 -12.88
CA TRP A 618 0.87 -4.47 -13.92
C TRP A 618 1.69 -3.53 -14.83
N GLY A 619 1.12 -3.19 -15.99
CA GLY A 619 1.85 -2.42 -17.00
C GLY A 619 3.12 -3.12 -17.48
N TRP A 620 4.14 -2.31 -17.76
CA TRP A 620 5.47 -2.74 -18.22
C TRP A 620 6.49 -2.86 -17.07
N SER A 621 6.01 -3.08 -15.83
CA SER A 621 6.86 -3.27 -14.65
C SER A 621 7.56 -4.64 -14.52
N PRO A 622 7.05 -5.77 -15.08
CA PRO A 622 7.72 -7.07 -14.97
C PRO A 622 9.15 -7.07 -15.55
N ALA A 623 10.05 -7.82 -14.91
CA ALA A 623 11.30 -8.21 -15.54
C ALA A 623 11.07 -9.25 -16.65
N PRO A 624 12.03 -9.43 -17.58
CA PRO A 624 11.88 -10.34 -18.73
C PRO A 624 11.60 -11.81 -18.40
N VAL A 625 11.93 -12.24 -17.18
CA VAL A 625 11.75 -13.62 -16.74
C VAL A 625 10.34 -13.88 -16.21
N VAL A 626 9.69 -12.91 -15.56
CA VAL A 626 8.37 -13.07 -14.95
C VAL A 626 7.25 -12.53 -15.85
N PHE A 627 6.03 -13.03 -15.66
CA PHE A 627 4.82 -12.52 -16.32
C PHE A 627 4.05 -11.54 -15.40
N SER A 628 2.82 -11.19 -15.77
CA SER A 628 2.04 -10.12 -15.10
C SER A 628 1.65 -10.48 -13.66
N SER A 629 1.15 -11.70 -13.44
CA SER A 629 0.85 -12.16 -12.08
C SER A 629 2.13 -12.36 -11.27
N TYR A 630 2.11 -11.82 -10.06
CA TYR A 630 3.13 -12.02 -9.05
C TYR A 630 2.50 -12.63 -7.79
N ASP A 631 1.56 -13.57 -7.94
CA ASP A 631 0.93 -14.27 -6.82
C ASP A 631 1.95 -14.93 -5.88
N TYR A 632 3.05 -15.43 -6.45
CA TYR A 632 4.20 -15.97 -5.73
C TYR A 632 3.92 -17.29 -4.96
N GLY A 633 2.67 -17.80 -4.98
CA GLY A 633 2.24 -18.84 -4.04
C GLY A 633 2.26 -18.36 -2.59
N SER A 634 2.09 -17.05 -2.37
CA SER A 634 2.21 -16.41 -1.05
C SER A 634 1.05 -16.73 -0.11
N ALA A 635 1.16 -16.32 1.15
CA ALA A 635 0.13 -16.61 2.16
C ALA A 635 -1.22 -15.95 1.85
N ILE A 636 -1.16 -14.76 1.26
CA ILE A 636 -2.31 -14.07 0.68
C ILE A 636 -2.18 -14.23 -0.84
N ASP A 637 -3.21 -14.72 -1.52
CA ASP A 637 -3.22 -14.87 -2.99
C ASP A 637 -3.37 -13.52 -3.70
N GLU A 638 -3.14 -13.47 -5.01
CA GLU A 638 -3.24 -12.25 -5.83
C GLU A 638 -4.63 -11.61 -5.77
N ALA A 639 -5.69 -12.44 -5.69
CA ALA A 639 -7.08 -12.03 -5.49
C ALA A 639 -7.41 -11.65 -4.02
N ARG A 640 -6.39 -11.57 -3.17
CA ARG A 640 -6.42 -11.16 -1.76
C ARG A 640 -7.09 -12.17 -0.83
N GLY A 641 -7.25 -13.42 -1.23
CA GLY A 641 -7.72 -14.53 -0.39
C GLY A 641 -6.65 -15.03 0.58
N LEU A 642 -7.07 -15.60 1.72
CA LEU A 642 -6.16 -16.22 2.67
C LEU A 642 -6.01 -17.71 2.36
N ARG A 643 -4.79 -18.16 2.07
CA ARG A 643 -4.48 -19.59 1.91
C ARG A 643 -4.31 -20.27 3.27
N ASP A 644 -4.35 -21.60 3.31
CA ASP A 644 -4.15 -22.37 4.55
C ASP A 644 -2.84 -22.02 5.27
N LYS A 645 -1.78 -21.73 4.49
CA LYS A 645 -0.49 -21.28 5.00
C LYS A 645 -0.58 -19.94 5.76
N ALA A 646 -1.56 -19.06 5.49
CA ALA A 646 -1.81 -17.87 6.31
C ALA A 646 -2.37 -18.23 7.70
N ARG A 647 -3.16 -19.30 7.80
CA ARG A 647 -3.72 -19.79 9.08
C ARG A 647 -2.62 -20.33 9.99
N ILE A 648 -1.61 -20.97 9.42
CA ILE A 648 -0.41 -21.42 10.16
C ILE A 648 0.40 -20.23 10.64
N MET A 649 0.64 -19.25 9.78
CA MET A 649 1.31 -18.00 10.17
C MET A 649 0.60 -17.32 11.33
N LYS A 650 -0.73 -17.35 11.35
CA LYS A 650 -1.53 -16.83 12.46
C LYS A 650 -1.24 -17.56 13.76
N GLN A 651 -1.24 -18.89 13.77
CA GLN A 651 -0.98 -19.66 14.98
C GLN A 651 0.44 -19.41 15.51
N MET A 652 1.44 -19.42 14.63
CA MET A 652 2.84 -19.13 15.00
C MET A 652 3.00 -17.69 15.50
N GLY A 653 2.41 -16.70 14.82
CA GLY A 653 2.48 -15.30 15.22
C GLY A 653 1.76 -15.03 16.55
N GLN A 654 0.60 -15.66 16.78
CA GLN A 654 -0.10 -15.60 18.07
C GLN A 654 0.74 -16.21 19.20
N PHE A 655 1.42 -17.33 18.94
CA PHE A 655 2.34 -17.96 19.89
C PHE A 655 3.50 -17.01 20.25
N LEU A 656 4.18 -16.45 19.24
CA LEU A 656 5.29 -15.51 19.43
C LEU A 656 4.86 -14.23 20.18
N ASN A 657 3.64 -13.74 19.94
CA ASN A 657 3.07 -12.63 20.68
C ASN A 657 2.81 -13.02 22.16
N ALA A 658 2.22 -14.19 22.37
CA ALA A 658 1.83 -14.66 23.70
C ALA A 658 3.01 -15.10 24.59
N VAL A 659 4.16 -15.46 24.02
CA VAL A 659 5.33 -15.98 24.75
C VAL A 659 6.52 -15.03 24.61
N PRO A 660 6.58 -13.92 25.37
CA PRO A 660 7.64 -12.92 25.26
C PRO A 660 9.04 -13.46 25.60
N ASP A 661 9.13 -14.54 26.37
CA ASP A 661 10.38 -15.22 26.74
C ASP A 661 11.21 -15.64 25.52
N LEU A 662 10.56 -15.90 24.37
CA LEU A 662 11.22 -16.28 23.12
C LEU A 662 12.12 -15.19 22.54
N ARG A 663 11.95 -13.94 22.98
CA ARG A 663 12.75 -12.79 22.54
C ARG A 663 14.18 -12.83 23.10
N ARG A 664 14.46 -13.75 24.03
CA ARG A 664 15.76 -13.98 24.63
C ARG A 664 15.93 -15.46 24.96
N MET A 665 16.54 -16.19 24.03
CA MET A 665 16.79 -17.61 24.17
C MET A 665 18.27 -17.91 23.91
N ASP A 666 18.87 -18.73 24.76
CA ASP A 666 20.16 -19.36 24.52
C ASP A 666 19.96 -20.85 24.23
N LYS A 667 20.97 -21.49 23.63
CA LYS A 667 20.98 -22.94 23.41
C LYS A 667 21.06 -23.67 24.75
N GLY A 668 20.10 -24.56 25.01
CA GLY A 668 20.05 -25.44 26.16
C GLY A 668 20.89 -26.72 25.98
N GLU A 669 20.87 -27.56 27.02
CA GLU A 669 21.49 -28.89 26.98
C GLU A 669 20.87 -29.75 25.86
N ALA A 670 21.68 -30.60 25.22
CA ALA A 670 21.21 -31.46 24.14
C ALA A 670 20.15 -32.45 24.65
N VAL A 671 19.08 -32.61 23.88
CA VAL A 671 17.99 -33.55 24.17
C VAL A 671 18.11 -34.74 23.22
N VAL A 672 18.17 -35.95 23.80
CA VAL A 672 18.16 -37.20 23.04
C VAL A 672 16.74 -37.81 23.14
N PRO A 673 15.95 -37.80 22.07
CA PRO A 673 14.65 -38.49 22.04
C PRO A 673 14.85 -40.01 21.98
N SER A 674 13.81 -40.76 22.36
CA SER A 674 13.82 -42.23 22.31
C SER A 674 13.74 -42.82 20.90
N ASN A 675 13.63 -41.98 19.87
CA ASN A 675 13.58 -42.35 18.46
C ASN A 675 14.54 -41.44 17.69
N ASP A 676 15.55 -42.02 17.05
CA ASP A 676 16.65 -41.31 16.37
C ASP A 676 16.24 -40.59 15.09
N LYS A 677 15.06 -40.93 14.54
CA LYS A 677 14.39 -40.23 13.44
C LYS A 677 13.74 -38.91 13.86
N VAL A 678 13.84 -38.53 15.14
CA VAL A 678 13.31 -37.28 15.68
C VAL A 678 14.47 -36.43 16.19
N ARG A 679 14.39 -35.12 15.98
CA ARG A 679 15.28 -34.13 16.57
C ARG A 679 14.47 -33.19 17.45
N VAL A 680 15.01 -32.87 18.63
CA VAL A 680 14.43 -31.91 19.56
C VAL A 680 15.45 -30.80 19.79
N TYR A 681 15.20 -29.62 19.24
CA TYR A 681 15.91 -28.41 19.65
C TYR A 681 15.45 -28.01 21.04
N HIS A 682 16.35 -27.43 21.83
CA HIS A 682 16.10 -27.07 23.23
C HIS A 682 16.73 -25.71 23.53
N ASN A 683 15.90 -24.70 23.69
CA ASN A 683 16.28 -23.34 24.01
C ASN A 683 15.85 -23.01 25.44
N VAL A 684 16.65 -22.18 26.11
CA VAL A 684 16.41 -21.77 27.51
C VAL A 684 16.50 -20.26 27.62
N ASN A 685 15.51 -19.67 28.31
CA ASN A 685 15.61 -18.30 28.78
C ASN A 685 16.16 -18.33 30.20
N ALA A 686 17.43 -17.98 30.37
CA ALA A 686 18.10 -18.04 31.67
C ALA A 686 17.54 -17.04 32.71
N GLU A 687 16.83 -16.00 32.28
CA GLU A 687 16.26 -14.97 33.16
C GLU A 687 14.94 -15.44 33.77
N THR A 688 14.05 -16.03 32.96
CA THR A 688 12.74 -16.52 33.42
C THR A 688 12.78 -17.99 33.84
N GLY A 689 13.81 -18.73 33.40
CA GLY A 689 13.91 -20.18 33.56
C GLY A 689 12.95 -20.96 32.66
N SER A 690 12.35 -20.32 31.64
CA SER A 690 11.46 -20.97 30.68
C SER A 690 12.25 -21.73 29.62
N HIS A 691 11.67 -22.83 29.14
CA HIS A 691 12.27 -23.70 28.12
C HIS A 691 11.35 -23.80 26.89
N LEU A 692 11.95 -23.72 25.71
CA LEU A 692 11.31 -24.02 24.44
C LEU A 692 11.94 -25.30 23.87
N TYR A 693 11.10 -26.27 23.51
CA TYR A 693 11.48 -27.44 22.75
C TYR A 693 10.84 -27.38 21.36
N VAL A 694 11.65 -27.40 20.30
CA VAL A 694 11.16 -27.48 18.93
C VAL A 694 11.43 -28.88 18.39
N VAL A 695 10.36 -29.63 18.14
CA VAL A 695 10.43 -31.00 17.64
C VAL A 695 10.29 -31.00 16.12
N ILE A 696 11.21 -31.65 15.42
CA ILE A 696 11.13 -31.94 13.99
C ILE A 696 11.58 -33.38 13.70
N HIS A 697 11.39 -33.84 12.47
CA HIS A 697 12.03 -35.06 11.98
C HIS A 697 13.56 -34.91 11.84
N ASN A 698 14.27 -36.03 11.83
CA ASN A 698 15.71 -36.15 11.58
C ASN A 698 15.97 -37.20 10.48
N PRO A 699 16.33 -36.80 9.23
CA PRO A 699 16.40 -35.42 8.75
C PRO A 699 15.03 -34.75 8.67
N SER A 700 14.98 -33.41 8.66
CA SER A 700 13.73 -32.64 8.68
C SER A 700 12.86 -32.82 7.42
N SER A 701 13.42 -33.34 6.34
CA SER A 701 12.71 -33.66 5.10
C SER A 701 11.91 -34.96 5.19
N ALA A 702 12.09 -35.76 6.25
CA ALA A 702 11.39 -37.02 6.37
C ALA A 702 9.87 -36.85 6.50
N THR A 703 9.15 -37.83 5.96
CA THR A 703 7.68 -37.82 5.84
C THR A 703 7.02 -38.93 6.67
N GLY A 704 7.74 -39.48 7.66
CA GLY A 704 7.28 -40.60 8.49
C GLY A 704 6.24 -40.19 9.53
N ASP A 705 5.87 -41.14 10.38
CA ASP A 705 4.98 -40.91 11.53
C ASP A 705 5.58 -41.59 12.74
N GLU A 706 6.19 -40.79 13.60
CA GLU A 706 7.13 -41.26 14.61
C GLU A 706 6.59 -40.95 16.01
N ALA A 707 6.34 -42.00 16.80
CA ALA A 707 6.11 -41.87 18.24
C ALA A 707 7.45 -41.85 18.97
N PHE A 708 7.57 -41.03 20.01
CA PHE A 708 8.79 -40.89 20.78
C PHE A 708 8.52 -40.34 22.18
N THR A 709 9.52 -40.42 23.04
CA THR A 709 9.57 -39.73 24.33
C THR A 709 10.86 -38.93 24.41
N PHE A 710 10.86 -37.87 25.20
CA PHE A 710 12.08 -37.14 25.55
C PHE A 710 12.01 -36.60 26.96
N LYS A 711 13.17 -36.35 27.56
CA LYS A 711 13.26 -35.83 28.92
C LYS A 711 13.15 -34.31 28.91
N VAL A 712 12.24 -33.78 29.72
CA VAL A 712 12.14 -32.37 30.08
C VAL A 712 12.73 -32.21 31.47
N LYS A 713 13.88 -31.54 31.56
CA LYS A 713 14.58 -31.26 32.81
C LYS A 713 14.61 -29.76 33.03
N THR A 714 13.89 -29.29 34.05
CA THR A 714 13.70 -27.87 34.33
C THR A 714 13.78 -27.62 35.84
N ARG A 715 13.57 -26.36 36.27
CA ARG A 715 13.46 -26.04 37.70
C ARG A 715 12.26 -26.67 38.39
N ASP A 716 11.26 -27.12 37.64
CA ASP A 716 10.06 -27.76 38.20
C ASP A 716 10.21 -29.27 38.40
N GLY A 717 11.29 -29.88 37.91
CA GLY A 717 11.57 -31.31 38.02
C GLY A 717 12.06 -31.95 36.71
N GLU A 718 12.18 -33.28 36.72
CA GLU A 718 12.47 -34.09 35.54
C GLU A 718 11.23 -34.92 35.16
N TYR A 719 10.86 -34.85 33.89
CA TYR A 719 9.66 -35.48 33.35
C TYR A 719 9.99 -36.20 32.05
N LEU A 720 9.41 -37.39 31.84
CA LEU A 720 9.47 -38.09 30.57
C LEU A 720 8.19 -37.77 29.78
N VAL A 721 8.36 -37.02 28.69
CA VAL A 721 7.23 -36.48 27.91
C VAL A 721 7.00 -37.32 26.67
N PRO A 722 5.81 -37.95 26.50
CA PRO A 722 5.45 -38.65 25.28
C PRO A 722 5.00 -37.67 24.20
N SER A 723 5.36 -37.93 22.95
CA SER A 723 4.92 -37.14 21.80
C SER A 723 4.94 -37.98 20.52
N ARG A 724 4.38 -37.41 19.45
CA ARG A 724 4.31 -38.01 18.11
C ARG A 724 4.50 -36.92 17.08
N ILE A 725 5.18 -37.19 15.99
CA ILE A 725 5.37 -36.21 14.92
C ILE A 725 5.13 -36.86 13.56
N LYS A 726 4.28 -36.21 12.75
CA LYS A 726 3.98 -36.63 11.38
C LYS A 726 4.90 -35.93 10.38
N GLY A 727 4.96 -36.48 9.18
CA GLY A 727 5.79 -35.97 8.10
C GLY A 727 5.52 -34.49 7.82
N GLN A 728 6.59 -33.72 7.62
CA GLN A 728 6.49 -32.27 7.42
C GLN A 728 5.72 -31.52 8.53
N ASP A 729 5.86 -31.97 9.77
CA ASP A 729 5.33 -31.28 10.95
C ASP A 729 6.47 -30.78 11.85
N SER A 730 6.13 -29.81 12.70
CA SER A 730 6.98 -29.29 13.78
C SER A 730 6.11 -28.95 14.98
N LYS A 731 6.63 -29.10 16.19
CA LYS A 731 5.93 -28.72 17.43
C LYS A 731 6.78 -27.78 18.27
N MET A 732 6.20 -26.67 18.72
CA MET A 732 6.81 -25.72 19.66
C MET A 732 6.22 -25.92 21.06
N LEU A 733 6.95 -26.66 21.89
CA LEU A 733 6.51 -27.08 23.22
C LEU A 733 7.19 -26.24 24.31
N MET A 734 6.39 -25.71 25.23
CA MET A 734 6.89 -24.91 26.35
C MET A 734 6.93 -25.73 27.64
N ALA A 735 7.96 -25.50 28.44
CA ALA A 735 8.09 -26.04 29.80
C ALA A 735 8.63 -24.98 30.75
N SER A 736 8.33 -25.16 32.04
CA SER A 736 8.77 -24.26 33.09
C SER A 736 8.39 -22.79 32.83
N TYR A 737 7.20 -22.57 32.27
CA TYR A 737 6.74 -21.29 31.75
C TYR A 737 5.63 -20.69 32.62
N ASP A 738 5.65 -19.37 32.81
CA ASP A 738 4.59 -18.65 33.52
C ASP A 738 3.48 -18.25 32.52
N LEU A 739 2.39 -19.02 32.55
CA LEU A 739 1.23 -18.86 31.69
C LEU A 739 0.21 -17.94 32.37
N GLY A 740 0.49 -16.64 32.37
CA GLY A 740 -0.30 -15.67 33.13
C GLY A 740 -0.13 -15.89 34.63
N GLY A 741 -1.24 -16.07 35.37
CA GLY A 741 -1.21 -16.45 36.79
C GLY A 741 -0.84 -17.92 37.03
N GLN A 742 -0.67 -18.72 35.97
CA GLN A 742 -0.47 -20.16 36.04
C GLN A 742 1.00 -20.54 35.88
N ARG A 743 1.38 -21.70 36.42
CA ARG A 743 2.72 -22.28 36.23
C ARG A 743 2.60 -23.53 35.36
N LEU A 744 3.01 -23.41 34.10
CA LEU A 744 3.09 -24.53 33.16
C LEU A 744 4.38 -25.29 33.40
N VAL A 745 4.27 -26.50 33.95
CA VAL A 745 5.40 -27.42 34.12
C VAL A 745 5.85 -27.91 32.74
N TYR A 746 4.93 -28.46 31.94
CA TYR A 746 5.08 -28.71 30.51
C TYR A 746 3.72 -28.94 29.85
N SER A 747 3.68 -28.88 28.52
CA SER A 747 2.56 -29.33 27.70
C SER A 747 3.06 -30.02 26.43
N THR A 748 2.35 -31.06 25.99
CA THR A 748 2.52 -31.66 24.65
C THR A 748 1.67 -30.97 23.58
N SER A 749 0.74 -30.10 23.99
CA SER A 749 0.04 -29.15 23.13
C SER A 749 0.83 -27.86 22.97
N GLU A 750 0.75 -27.26 21.80
CA GLU A 750 1.34 -25.96 21.48
C GLU A 750 0.45 -24.85 22.04
N ILE A 751 1.07 -23.82 22.63
CA ILE A 751 0.34 -22.60 23.03
C ILE A 751 0.03 -21.81 21.76
N GLN A 752 -1.24 -21.53 21.48
CA GLN A 752 -1.59 -20.58 20.42
C GLN A 752 -1.65 -19.16 20.98
N THR A 753 -2.34 -18.96 22.11
CA THR A 753 -2.33 -17.68 22.83
C THR A 753 -2.81 -17.86 24.26
N HIS A 754 -2.51 -16.90 25.14
CA HIS A 754 -3.17 -16.74 26.43
C HIS A 754 -3.36 -15.26 26.74
N LEU A 755 -4.32 -14.93 27.60
CA LEU A 755 -4.63 -13.56 28.01
C LEU A 755 -5.31 -13.49 29.38
N PRO A 756 -5.18 -12.37 30.12
CA PRO A 756 -5.98 -12.10 31.29
C PRO A 756 -7.47 -12.02 30.94
N TRP A 757 -8.32 -12.75 31.67
CA TRP A 757 -9.74 -12.83 31.37
C TRP A 757 -10.59 -13.09 32.61
N ASN A 758 -11.66 -12.29 32.80
CA ASN A 758 -12.65 -12.44 33.88
C ASN A 758 -12.08 -12.56 35.32
N GLY A 759 -10.95 -11.88 35.61
CA GLY A 759 -10.29 -11.94 36.92
C GLY A 759 -9.38 -13.15 37.11
N GLY A 760 -9.09 -13.87 36.02
CA GLY A 760 -8.12 -14.95 35.95
C GLY A 760 -7.47 -14.97 34.56
N ASP A 761 -7.23 -16.16 34.02
CA ASP A 761 -6.56 -16.38 32.74
C ASP A 761 -7.45 -17.17 31.76
N LEU A 762 -7.28 -16.90 30.47
CA LEU A 762 -7.79 -17.71 29.36
C LEU A 762 -6.60 -18.15 28.51
N ALA A 763 -6.45 -19.45 28.29
CA ALA A 763 -5.40 -20.00 27.43
C ALA A 763 -6.00 -20.88 26.33
N LEU A 764 -5.49 -20.76 25.11
CA LEU A 764 -5.78 -21.61 23.98
C LEU A 764 -4.53 -22.40 23.62
N MET A 765 -4.63 -23.72 23.72
CA MET A 765 -3.62 -24.66 23.28
C MET A 765 -4.19 -25.59 22.22
N TYR A 766 -3.33 -26.07 21.33
CA TYR A 766 -3.74 -26.97 20.26
C TYR A 766 -2.73 -28.09 20.00
N GLY A 767 -3.20 -29.13 19.32
CA GLY A 767 -2.39 -30.24 18.84
C GLY A 767 -2.99 -30.82 17.57
N ARG A 768 -2.32 -31.80 16.95
CA ARG A 768 -2.84 -32.36 15.69
C ARG A 768 -4.02 -33.27 15.98
N ALA A 769 -4.98 -33.29 15.06
CA ALA A 769 -6.21 -34.05 15.21
C ALA A 769 -5.94 -35.53 15.52
N GLY A 770 -6.59 -36.05 16.57
CA GLY A 770 -6.47 -37.42 17.05
C GLY A 770 -5.23 -37.72 17.88
N GLU A 771 -4.30 -36.78 18.07
CA GLU A 771 -3.13 -37.00 18.93
C GLU A 771 -3.48 -36.88 20.41
N ALA A 772 -2.88 -37.71 21.25
CA ALA A 772 -2.97 -37.59 22.70
C ALA A 772 -2.25 -36.32 23.18
N GLY A 773 -2.90 -35.59 24.08
CA GLY A 773 -2.41 -34.38 24.72
C GLY A 773 -2.26 -34.55 26.23
N GLU A 774 -1.24 -33.89 26.77
CA GLU A 774 -0.94 -33.87 28.19
C GLU A 774 -0.45 -32.47 28.58
N THR A 775 -1.12 -31.85 29.55
CA THR A 775 -0.72 -30.56 30.13
C THR A 775 -0.56 -30.70 31.63
N VAL A 776 0.59 -30.27 32.16
CA VAL A 776 0.88 -30.32 33.60
C VAL A 776 1.06 -28.90 34.16
N LEU A 777 0.26 -28.57 35.17
CA LEU A 777 0.25 -27.28 35.86
C LEU A 777 0.61 -27.45 37.33
N ARG A 778 1.35 -26.51 37.92
CA ARG A 778 1.79 -26.59 39.33
C ARG A 778 0.88 -25.79 40.27
N TYR A 779 0.35 -26.40 41.31
CA TYR A 779 -0.47 -25.76 42.36
C TYR A 779 0.06 -26.09 43.76
N ALA A 780 -0.26 -25.23 44.74
CA ALA A 780 0.15 -25.44 46.13
C ALA A 780 -0.67 -26.55 46.82
N GLU A 781 -1.94 -26.68 46.41
CA GLU A 781 -2.89 -27.69 46.87
C GLU A 781 -3.81 -28.09 45.71
N ALA A 782 -4.60 -29.15 45.87
CA ALA A 782 -5.45 -29.67 44.80
C ALA A 782 -6.45 -28.60 44.33
N PRO A 783 -6.39 -28.14 43.06
CA PRO A 783 -7.38 -27.22 42.53
C PRO A 783 -8.67 -27.98 42.14
N LYS A 784 -9.77 -27.24 42.03
CA LYS A 784 -11.03 -27.75 41.47
C LYS A 784 -10.95 -27.69 39.94
N VAL A 785 -11.13 -28.84 39.28
CA VAL A 785 -11.17 -28.97 37.81
C VAL A 785 -12.59 -29.28 37.36
N GLU A 786 -13.11 -28.48 36.43
CA GLU A 786 -14.43 -28.63 35.83
C GLU A 786 -14.29 -28.74 34.31
N VAL A 787 -14.67 -29.89 33.74
CA VAL A 787 -14.76 -30.05 32.29
C VAL A 787 -16.10 -29.52 31.83
N LEU A 788 -16.08 -28.41 31.08
CA LEU A 788 -17.29 -27.71 30.62
C LEU A 788 -17.78 -28.25 29.27
N GLU A 789 -16.85 -28.71 28.44
CA GLU A 789 -17.09 -29.29 27.12
C GLU A 789 -15.92 -30.22 26.76
N GLY A 790 -16.18 -31.27 25.98
CA GLY A 790 -15.16 -32.22 25.51
C GLY A 790 -14.77 -33.29 26.55
N GLN A 791 -13.74 -34.06 26.24
CA GLN A 791 -13.26 -35.18 27.07
C GLN A 791 -11.86 -34.88 27.59
N VAL A 792 -11.77 -34.60 28.90
CA VAL A 792 -10.51 -34.37 29.60
C VAL A 792 -10.55 -35.13 30.92
N SER A 793 -9.48 -35.85 31.23
CA SER A 793 -9.26 -36.46 32.53
C SER A 793 -8.22 -35.66 33.31
N SER A 794 -8.33 -35.63 34.63
CA SER A 794 -7.40 -34.90 35.49
C SER A 794 -6.96 -35.74 36.68
N SER A 795 -5.70 -35.59 37.10
CA SER A 795 -5.15 -36.15 38.34
C SER A 795 -4.22 -35.14 39.02
N PHE A 796 -4.18 -35.16 40.35
CA PHE A 796 -3.33 -34.28 41.16
C PHE A 796 -2.35 -35.10 41.99
N ASP A 797 -1.05 -34.85 41.80
CA ASP A 797 0.02 -35.38 42.64
C ASP A 797 0.32 -34.36 43.75
N ALA A 798 -0.14 -34.66 44.97
CA ALA A 798 0.04 -33.77 46.11
C ALA A 798 1.50 -33.63 46.57
N ALA A 799 2.37 -34.61 46.29
CA ALA A 799 3.78 -34.54 46.69
C ALA A 799 4.55 -33.55 45.81
N LYS A 800 4.19 -33.46 44.53
CA LYS A 800 4.80 -32.52 43.57
C LYS A 800 4.02 -31.22 43.41
N GLY A 801 2.73 -31.22 43.74
CA GLY A 801 1.78 -30.16 43.41
C GLY A 801 1.37 -30.18 41.93
N ASP A 802 1.57 -31.28 41.22
CA ASP A 802 1.34 -31.37 39.78
C ASP A 802 -0.12 -31.75 39.50
N LEU A 803 -0.87 -30.85 38.86
CA LEU A 803 -2.12 -31.16 38.21
C LEU A 803 -1.84 -31.58 36.77
N LYS A 804 -2.09 -32.85 36.44
CA LYS A 804 -2.01 -33.39 35.08
C LYS A 804 -3.39 -33.45 34.45
N LEU A 805 -3.50 -32.92 33.24
CA LEU A 805 -4.65 -33.05 32.36
C LEU A 805 -4.28 -33.94 31.17
N SER A 806 -5.09 -34.96 30.89
CA SER A 806 -4.91 -35.87 29.75
C SER A 806 -6.14 -35.87 28.85
N TYR A 807 -5.94 -35.76 27.54
CA TYR A 807 -7.00 -35.58 26.56
C TYR A 807 -6.55 -36.07 25.17
N THR A 808 -7.49 -36.09 24.22
CA THR A 808 -7.21 -36.29 22.79
C THR A 808 -7.65 -35.03 22.05
N HIS A 809 -6.84 -34.55 21.10
CA HIS A 809 -7.17 -33.36 20.31
C HIS A 809 -8.26 -33.69 19.29
N THR A 810 -9.51 -33.44 19.67
CA THR A 810 -10.70 -33.64 18.83
C THR A 810 -11.67 -32.49 19.06
N GLY A 811 -11.85 -31.61 18.06
CA GLY A 811 -12.68 -30.42 18.17
C GLY A 811 -12.16 -29.43 19.21
N LEU A 812 -13.02 -29.01 20.13
CA LEU A 812 -12.69 -28.11 21.24
C LEU A 812 -13.13 -28.70 22.58
N ALA A 813 -12.20 -28.90 23.51
CA ALA A 813 -12.49 -29.14 24.91
C ALA A 813 -12.27 -27.86 25.73
N ARG A 814 -13.05 -27.72 26.81
CA ARG A 814 -13.02 -26.54 27.69
C ARG A 814 -12.92 -26.99 29.13
N VAL A 815 -11.91 -26.50 29.83
CA VAL A 815 -11.67 -26.84 31.24
C VAL A 815 -11.58 -25.57 32.05
N ARG A 816 -12.33 -25.49 33.16
CA ARG A 816 -12.17 -24.45 34.16
C ARG A 816 -11.41 -25.02 35.36
N ILE A 817 -10.42 -24.28 35.83
CA ILE A 817 -9.62 -24.62 37.00
C ILE A 817 -9.68 -23.46 37.99
N THR A 818 -9.96 -23.75 39.26
CA THR A 818 -10.10 -22.76 40.34
C THR A 818 -9.48 -23.27 41.63
N GLY A 819 -9.02 -22.35 42.50
CA GLY A 819 -8.38 -22.72 43.77
C GLY A 819 -6.90 -23.10 43.60
N GLY A 820 -6.35 -23.87 44.53
CA GLY A 820 -4.94 -24.31 44.47
C GLY A 820 -3.90 -23.19 44.66
N GLY A 821 -4.34 -22.03 45.17
CA GLY A 821 -3.50 -20.85 45.37
C GLY A 821 -3.24 -19.99 44.12
N ARG A 822 -3.97 -20.19 43.02
CA ARG A 822 -3.80 -19.43 41.77
C ARG A 822 -5.10 -18.77 41.29
N PRO A 823 -5.01 -17.74 40.41
CA PRO A 823 -6.19 -17.18 39.74
C PRO A 823 -6.94 -18.26 38.95
N PRO A 824 -8.25 -18.10 38.72
CA PRO A 824 -9.01 -19.00 37.85
C PRO A 824 -8.40 -19.12 36.45
N LEU A 825 -8.39 -20.31 35.87
CA LEU A 825 -7.98 -20.54 34.47
C LEU A 825 -9.16 -21.14 33.71
N VAL A 826 -9.43 -20.61 32.51
CA VAL A 826 -10.16 -21.34 31.48
C VAL A 826 -9.18 -21.77 30.40
N LEU A 827 -9.05 -23.09 30.23
CA LEU A 827 -8.19 -23.71 29.23
C LEU A 827 -9.05 -24.24 28.07
N LEU A 828 -8.73 -23.76 26.88
CA LEU A 828 -9.28 -24.20 25.61
C LEU A 828 -8.27 -25.15 24.96
N LEU A 829 -8.68 -26.40 24.76
CA LEU A 829 -7.85 -27.46 24.17
C LEU A 829 -8.45 -27.84 22.82
N ALA A 830 -7.80 -27.44 21.74
CA ALA A 830 -8.32 -27.59 20.39
C ALA A 830 -7.52 -28.60 19.56
N ASP A 831 -8.16 -29.27 18.61
CA ASP A 831 -7.42 -29.74 17.45
C ASP A 831 -6.95 -28.56 16.59
N GLU A 832 -5.99 -28.83 15.71
CA GLU A 832 -5.37 -27.82 14.86
C GLU A 832 -6.39 -27.03 14.03
N ALA A 833 -7.30 -27.72 13.33
CA ALA A 833 -8.29 -27.08 12.48
C ALA A 833 -9.21 -26.14 13.29
N THR A 834 -9.61 -26.58 14.48
CA THR A 834 -10.42 -25.77 15.39
C THR A 834 -9.61 -24.57 15.93
N GLY A 835 -8.35 -24.76 16.31
CA GLY A 835 -7.44 -23.68 16.73
C GLY A 835 -7.26 -22.60 15.67
N GLN A 836 -7.18 -22.98 14.39
CA GLN A 836 -7.10 -22.05 13.26
C GLN A 836 -8.34 -21.17 13.08
N THR A 837 -9.49 -21.50 13.69
CA THR A 837 -10.69 -20.64 13.64
C THR A 837 -10.67 -19.49 14.64
N PHE A 838 -9.66 -19.45 15.52
CA PHE A 838 -9.53 -18.41 16.53
C PHE A 838 -8.74 -17.19 16.02
N TRP A 839 -9.16 -16.00 16.46
CA TRP A 839 -8.55 -14.71 16.19
C TRP A 839 -8.34 -13.99 17.51
N ARG A 840 -7.16 -13.43 17.72
CA ARG A 840 -6.87 -12.57 18.87
C ARG A 840 -6.81 -11.13 18.41
N GLN A 841 -7.41 -10.24 19.19
CA GLN A 841 -7.34 -8.80 18.99
C GLN A 841 -7.07 -8.11 20.33
N ASP A 842 -6.17 -7.12 20.33
CA ASP A 842 -5.87 -6.32 21.50
C ASP A 842 -6.69 -5.01 21.45
N THR A 843 -7.40 -4.67 22.53
CA THR A 843 -8.23 -3.44 22.62
C THR A 843 -7.81 -2.59 23.81
N ALA A 844 -8.23 -1.33 23.86
CA ALA A 844 -8.00 -0.45 25.01
C ALA A 844 -8.60 -1.00 26.33
N ALA A 845 -9.64 -1.84 26.26
CA ALA A 845 -10.25 -2.47 27.42
C ALA A 845 -9.61 -3.83 27.78
N GLY A 846 -8.59 -4.26 27.03
CA GLY A 846 -7.92 -5.53 27.17
C GLY A 846 -8.04 -6.43 25.92
N PRO A 847 -7.28 -7.53 25.89
CA PRO A 847 -7.32 -8.50 24.81
C PRO A 847 -8.66 -9.20 24.71
N THR A 848 -8.98 -9.64 23.50
CA THR A 848 -10.19 -10.38 23.15
C THR A 848 -9.82 -11.57 22.27
N LEU A 849 -10.63 -12.63 22.34
CA LEU A 849 -10.47 -13.80 21.49
C LEU A 849 -11.81 -14.09 20.80
N GLN A 850 -11.80 -14.24 19.48
CA GLN A 850 -12.96 -14.57 18.66
C GLN A 850 -12.78 -15.95 18.03
N ARG A 851 -13.87 -16.69 17.84
CA ARG A 851 -13.89 -17.95 17.07
C ARG A 851 -14.95 -17.88 15.98
N GLY A 852 -14.59 -18.31 14.78
CA GLY A 852 -15.56 -18.69 13.74
C GLY A 852 -15.46 -17.98 12.38
N PRO A 853 -15.47 -16.63 12.29
CA PRO A 853 -15.47 -15.96 10.98
C PRO A 853 -14.19 -16.22 10.19
N GLY A 854 -14.27 -16.07 8.86
CA GLY A 854 -13.16 -16.29 7.93
C GLY A 854 -11.98 -15.33 8.15
N LEU A 855 -12.27 -14.11 8.64
CA LEU A 855 -11.28 -13.11 9.03
C LEU A 855 -11.86 -12.18 10.10
N VAL A 856 -11.07 -11.82 11.12
CA VAL A 856 -11.35 -10.68 12.01
C VAL A 856 -10.28 -9.62 11.80
N ARG A 857 -10.68 -8.44 11.30
CA ARG A 857 -9.79 -7.33 10.96
C ARG A 857 -9.45 -6.49 12.19
N SER A 858 -10.48 -6.06 12.91
CA SER A 858 -10.30 -5.16 14.06
C SER A 858 -11.30 -5.44 15.18
N ALA A 859 -10.97 -4.97 16.38
CA ALA A 859 -11.83 -4.99 17.54
C ALA A 859 -11.71 -3.67 18.32
N SER A 860 -12.83 -3.11 18.75
CA SER A 860 -12.86 -1.94 19.63
C SER A 860 -13.93 -2.07 20.71
N VAL A 861 -13.63 -1.61 21.92
CA VAL A 861 -14.57 -1.63 23.04
C VAL A 861 -14.93 -0.19 23.40
N LYS A 862 -16.24 0.12 23.41
CA LYS A 862 -16.79 1.39 23.88
C LYS A 862 -17.92 1.12 24.88
N GLY A 863 -17.71 1.49 26.14
CA GLY A 863 -18.63 1.13 27.22
C GLY A 863 -18.75 -0.39 27.36
N ALA A 864 -19.98 -0.90 27.25
CA ALA A 864 -20.26 -2.34 27.33
C ALA A 864 -20.35 -3.04 25.96
N VAL A 865 -20.01 -2.35 24.87
CA VAL A 865 -20.15 -2.88 23.50
C VAL A 865 -18.78 -3.19 22.92
N LEU A 866 -18.61 -4.40 22.40
CA LEU A 866 -17.47 -4.80 21.57
C LEU A 866 -17.89 -4.75 20.10
N SER A 867 -17.24 -3.92 19.30
CA SER A 867 -17.43 -3.83 17.85
C SER A 867 -16.30 -4.56 17.14
N LEU A 868 -16.67 -5.51 16.29
CA LEU A 868 -15.77 -6.29 15.45
C LEU A 868 -16.01 -5.93 13.98
N THR A 869 -14.93 -5.91 13.19
CA THR A 869 -15.00 -5.90 11.74
C THR A 869 -14.27 -7.09 11.16
N GLY A 870 -14.70 -7.59 10.01
CA GLY A 870 -14.08 -8.75 9.37
C GLY A 870 -14.85 -9.27 8.18
N ASP A 871 -14.43 -10.45 7.71
CA ASP A 871 -15.00 -11.08 6.52
C ASP A 871 -15.63 -12.44 6.85
N THR A 872 -16.75 -12.74 6.18
CA THR A 872 -17.35 -14.08 6.16
C THR A 872 -17.37 -14.63 4.74
N GLU A 873 -16.74 -15.78 4.55
CA GLU A 873 -16.66 -16.50 3.26
C GLU A 873 -17.91 -17.34 3.00
N ALA A 874 -18.57 -17.76 4.07
CA ALA A 874 -19.84 -18.47 4.10
C ALA A 874 -20.56 -18.16 5.42
N GLU A 875 -21.78 -18.66 5.58
CA GLU A 875 -22.46 -18.61 6.87
C GLU A 875 -21.57 -19.21 7.96
N SER A 876 -21.31 -18.47 9.05
CA SER A 876 -20.36 -18.87 10.08
C SER A 876 -20.79 -18.47 11.49
N ALA A 877 -20.49 -19.33 12.48
CA ALA A 877 -20.74 -18.99 13.87
C ALA A 877 -19.81 -17.86 14.36
N LEU A 878 -20.23 -17.12 15.38
CA LEU A 878 -19.38 -16.16 16.08
C LEU A 878 -19.43 -16.41 17.58
N GLU A 879 -18.28 -16.68 18.17
CA GLU A 879 -18.11 -16.75 19.62
C GLU A 879 -17.01 -15.79 20.07
N VAL A 880 -17.25 -15.08 21.18
CA VAL A 880 -16.35 -14.04 21.65
C VAL A 880 -16.05 -14.16 23.14
N PHE A 881 -14.77 -14.24 23.47
CA PHE A 881 -14.23 -14.11 24.82
C PHE A 881 -13.76 -12.67 25.00
N ALA A 882 -14.62 -11.84 25.61
CA ALA A 882 -14.39 -10.42 25.79
C ALA A 882 -14.10 -10.06 27.26
N PRO A 883 -13.47 -8.91 27.54
CA PRO A 883 -13.34 -8.38 28.90
C PRO A 883 -14.68 -8.33 29.66
N LYS A 884 -14.66 -8.54 30.98
CA LYS A 884 -15.85 -8.69 31.86
C LYS A 884 -16.92 -7.58 31.70
N GLY A 885 -16.49 -6.37 31.36
CA GLY A 885 -17.36 -5.20 31.16
C GLY A 885 -18.22 -5.26 29.89
N VAL A 886 -17.83 -6.07 28.90
CA VAL A 886 -18.56 -6.23 27.64
C VAL A 886 -19.83 -7.07 27.85
N LYS A 887 -20.95 -6.58 27.33
CA LYS A 887 -22.28 -7.21 27.42
C LYS A 887 -22.95 -7.43 26.07
N SER A 888 -22.51 -6.75 25.02
CA SER A 888 -23.04 -6.93 23.66
C SER A 888 -21.94 -6.84 22.60
N VAL A 889 -22.21 -7.45 21.44
CA VAL A 889 -21.27 -7.55 20.32
C VAL A 889 -21.91 -6.94 19.08
N ARG A 890 -21.11 -6.24 18.27
CA ARG A 890 -21.46 -5.84 16.90
C ARG A 890 -20.49 -6.47 15.91
N TRP A 891 -20.99 -6.83 14.73
CA TRP A 891 -20.22 -7.34 13.61
C TRP A 891 -20.49 -6.47 12.38
N ASN A 892 -19.44 -5.92 11.76
CA ASN A 892 -19.55 -5.02 10.60
C ASN A 892 -20.62 -3.93 10.78
N GLY A 893 -20.66 -3.35 11.99
CA GLY A 893 -21.63 -2.31 12.34
C GLY A 893 -23.02 -2.82 12.75
N ALA A 894 -23.40 -4.08 12.48
CA ALA A 894 -24.69 -4.65 12.88
C ALA A 894 -24.65 -5.24 14.30
N ALA A 895 -25.75 -5.16 15.05
CA ALA A 895 -25.85 -5.78 16.39
C ALA A 895 -25.99 -7.30 16.28
N VAL A 896 -25.22 -8.04 17.08
CA VAL A 896 -25.27 -9.50 17.13
C VAL A 896 -25.95 -9.93 18.43
N ALA A 897 -27.12 -10.55 18.33
CA ALA A 897 -27.76 -11.18 19.47
C ALA A 897 -26.89 -12.36 19.93
N ALA A 898 -26.49 -12.35 21.21
CA ALA A 898 -25.60 -13.36 21.77
C ALA A 898 -26.04 -13.79 23.17
N LYS A 899 -25.66 -15.02 23.55
CA LYS A 899 -25.92 -15.60 24.88
C LYS A 899 -24.60 -16.00 25.55
N ALA A 900 -24.55 -15.91 26.88
CA ALA A 900 -23.41 -16.39 27.64
C ALA A 900 -23.30 -17.92 27.53
N THR A 901 -22.10 -18.44 27.33
CA THR A 901 -21.80 -19.88 27.33
C THR A 901 -21.43 -20.37 28.72
N ALA A 902 -21.35 -21.69 28.90
CA ALA A 902 -20.88 -22.30 30.14
C ALA A 902 -19.45 -21.87 30.51
N SER A 903 -18.58 -21.53 29.54
CA SER A 903 -17.24 -21.01 29.82
C SER A 903 -17.22 -19.51 30.16
N GLY A 904 -18.29 -18.76 29.87
CA GLY A 904 -18.40 -17.32 30.12
C GLY A 904 -18.11 -16.43 28.89
N SER A 905 -17.96 -17.03 27.71
CA SER A 905 -17.91 -16.31 26.42
C SER A 905 -19.32 -15.92 25.96
N LEU A 906 -19.42 -15.05 24.97
CA LEU A 906 -20.66 -14.68 24.29
C LEU A 906 -20.74 -15.41 22.95
N LEU A 907 -21.73 -16.28 22.77
CA LEU A 907 -21.99 -17.01 21.53
C LEU A 907 -23.17 -16.37 20.80
N ALA A 908 -23.00 -16.04 19.53
CA ALA A 908 -24.06 -15.53 18.68
C ALA A 908 -25.22 -16.53 18.60
N SER A 909 -26.44 -16.04 18.74
CA SER A 909 -27.66 -16.86 18.70
C SER A 909 -28.00 -17.35 17.29
N LYS A 910 -27.45 -16.70 16.26
CA LYS A 910 -27.52 -17.08 14.85
C LYS A 910 -26.14 -16.94 14.23
N SER A 911 -25.86 -17.73 13.20
CA SER A 911 -24.67 -17.55 12.37
C SER A 911 -24.65 -16.16 11.72
N LEU A 912 -23.45 -15.63 11.50
CA LEU A 912 -23.20 -14.51 10.61
C LEU A 912 -23.51 -14.92 9.18
N ALA A 913 -24.08 -14.02 8.39
CA ALA A 913 -24.38 -14.27 6.99
C ALA A 913 -23.10 -14.47 6.17
N GLY A 914 -23.17 -15.30 5.13
CA GLY A 914 -22.18 -15.33 4.06
C GLY A 914 -22.50 -14.30 2.95
N PRO A 915 -21.63 -14.18 1.94
CA PRO A 915 -21.84 -13.24 0.84
C PRO A 915 -23.07 -13.61 0.00
N ALA A 916 -23.76 -12.59 -0.53
CA ALA A 916 -24.72 -12.79 -1.60
C ALA A 916 -24.04 -13.29 -2.88
N ALA A 917 -24.79 -14.04 -3.69
CA ALA A 917 -24.33 -14.51 -4.99
C ALA A 917 -24.08 -13.34 -5.95
N VAL A 918 -23.06 -13.48 -6.80
CA VAL A 918 -22.64 -12.48 -7.77
C VAL A 918 -22.81 -13.04 -9.18
N THR A 919 -23.34 -12.21 -10.08
CA THR A 919 -23.37 -12.48 -11.52
C THR A 919 -22.58 -11.39 -12.23
N VAL A 920 -21.77 -11.78 -13.21
CA VAL A 920 -20.98 -10.85 -14.04
C VAL A 920 -21.47 -10.86 -15.49
N PRO A 921 -21.31 -9.76 -16.25
CA PRO A 921 -21.69 -9.72 -17.66
C PRO A 921 -20.95 -10.76 -18.50
N ASP A 922 -21.67 -11.36 -19.46
CA ASP A 922 -21.08 -12.21 -20.49
C ASP A 922 -20.41 -11.30 -21.54
N LEU A 923 -19.08 -11.15 -21.45
CA LEU A 923 -18.33 -10.27 -22.32
C LEU A 923 -18.53 -10.59 -23.81
N ALA A 924 -18.73 -11.86 -24.18
CA ALA A 924 -18.89 -12.25 -25.58
C ALA A 924 -20.16 -11.69 -26.24
N LYS A 925 -21.16 -11.29 -25.44
CA LYS A 925 -22.45 -10.77 -25.93
C LYS A 925 -22.52 -9.24 -25.99
N LEU A 926 -21.46 -8.54 -25.60
CA LEU A 926 -21.42 -7.08 -25.60
C LEU A 926 -21.20 -6.51 -27.00
N ASP A 927 -21.48 -5.22 -27.17
CA ASP A 927 -21.23 -4.52 -28.43
C ASP A 927 -19.74 -4.18 -28.54
N TRP A 928 -18.97 -5.14 -29.06
CA TRP A 928 -17.53 -4.97 -29.31
C TRP A 928 -17.29 -4.23 -30.62
N LYS A 929 -16.25 -3.41 -30.61
CA LYS A 929 -15.75 -2.70 -31.77
C LYS A 929 -14.29 -3.01 -32.00
N THR A 930 -13.85 -2.90 -33.26
CA THR A 930 -12.49 -3.17 -33.67
C THR A 930 -11.94 -2.12 -34.62
N ALA A 931 -10.62 -1.91 -34.53
CA ALA A 931 -9.85 -1.07 -35.44
C ALA A 931 -8.44 -1.66 -35.66
N ALA A 932 -7.91 -1.47 -36.87
CA ALA A 932 -6.51 -1.76 -37.17
C ALA A 932 -5.60 -0.80 -36.39
N GLY A 933 -4.58 -1.33 -35.74
CA GLY A 933 -3.71 -0.63 -34.79
C GLY A 933 -2.25 -0.51 -35.21
N SER A 934 -1.92 -0.83 -36.46
CA SER A 934 -0.56 -0.73 -37.01
C SER A 934 -0.49 0.14 -38.26
N PRO A 935 -1.08 1.35 -38.30
CA PRO A 935 -0.99 2.23 -39.47
C PRO A 935 0.46 2.57 -39.85
N GLU A 936 1.42 2.43 -38.93
CA GLU A 936 2.86 2.54 -39.16
C GLU A 936 3.40 1.57 -40.21
N SER A 937 2.71 0.46 -40.51
CA SER A 937 3.12 -0.45 -41.59
C SER A 937 2.96 0.18 -42.96
N GLU A 938 2.03 1.12 -43.13
CA GLU A 938 1.68 1.68 -44.44
C GLU A 938 2.78 2.61 -44.98
N PRO A 939 3.06 2.58 -46.30
CA PRO A 939 4.02 3.49 -46.93
C PRO A 939 3.67 4.97 -46.70
N ALA A 940 2.38 5.28 -46.80
CA ALA A 940 1.85 6.64 -46.72
C ALA A 940 1.72 7.18 -45.29
N PHE A 941 2.06 6.39 -44.26
CA PHE A 941 2.02 6.86 -42.88
C PHE A 941 2.95 8.05 -42.65
N ASP A 942 2.41 9.12 -42.06
CA ASP A 942 3.17 10.32 -41.73
C ASP A 942 3.94 10.14 -40.42
N ASP A 943 5.24 9.94 -40.54
CA ASP A 943 6.19 9.88 -39.43
C ASP A 943 7.00 11.18 -39.27
N SER A 944 6.56 12.29 -39.85
CA SER A 944 7.27 13.58 -39.81
C SER A 944 7.62 14.02 -38.38
N ALA A 945 6.72 13.75 -37.42
CA ALA A 945 6.89 14.07 -36.01
C ALA A 945 7.74 13.06 -35.20
N TRP A 946 8.13 11.92 -35.78
CA TRP A 946 8.91 10.91 -35.06
C TRP A 946 10.36 11.36 -34.86
N ALA A 947 10.97 10.89 -33.77
CA ALA A 947 12.38 11.15 -33.50
C ALA A 947 13.24 10.51 -34.59
N LYS A 948 14.24 11.25 -35.07
CA LYS A 948 15.28 10.67 -35.94
C LYS A 948 16.20 9.81 -35.10
N ALA A 949 16.55 8.63 -35.59
CA ALA A 949 17.53 7.76 -34.93
C ALA A 949 18.97 8.20 -35.30
N GLU A 950 19.30 9.44 -34.94
CA GLU A 950 20.59 10.09 -35.16
C GLU A 950 21.10 10.61 -33.80
N GLY A 951 22.39 10.49 -33.48
CA GLY A 951 22.93 11.09 -32.25
C GLY A 951 23.93 10.27 -31.44
N LYS A 952 24.17 10.71 -30.21
CA LYS A 952 25.20 10.17 -29.30
C LYS A 952 24.86 8.75 -28.82
N ARG A 953 25.91 7.97 -28.60
CA ARG A 953 25.84 6.58 -28.10
C ARG A 953 25.34 6.56 -26.66
N GLY A 954 24.34 5.72 -26.37
CA GLY A 954 23.86 5.46 -25.01
C GLY A 954 24.78 4.55 -24.17
N GLY A 955 24.36 4.27 -22.94
CA GLY A 955 25.04 3.44 -21.94
C GLY A 955 24.95 1.93 -22.18
N SER A 956 24.31 1.50 -23.25
CA SER A 956 24.03 0.08 -23.45
C SER A 956 25.28 -0.81 -23.53
N THR A 957 25.18 -1.99 -22.90
CA THR A 957 26.20 -3.05 -22.94
C THR A 957 26.25 -3.76 -24.28
N VAL A 958 25.19 -3.69 -25.10
CA VAL A 958 25.15 -4.26 -26.45
C VAL A 958 25.44 -3.18 -27.47
N ARG A 959 26.63 -3.23 -28.09
CA ARG A 959 27.07 -2.22 -29.05
C ARG A 959 26.66 -2.59 -30.47
N PRO A 960 26.12 -1.63 -31.25
CA PRO A 960 25.91 -1.86 -32.67
C PRO A 960 27.26 -1.96 -33.41
N PRO A 961 27.31 -2.60 -34.58
CA PRO A 961 28.49 -2.58 -35.44
C PRO A 961 28.95 -1.15 -35.76
N THR A 962 30.26 -0.96 -35.89
CA THR A 962 30.86 0.36 -36.14
C THR A 962 30.24 1.03 -37.36
N GLY A 963 29.80 2.29 -37.20
CA GLY A 963 29.21 3.09 -38.28
C GLY A 963 27.69 2.98 -38.41
N GLN A 964 27.04 2.08 -37.66
CA GLN A 964 25.58 1.98 -37.64
C GLN A 964 24.94 3.06 -36.74
N PRO A 965 23.71 3.51 -37.05
CA PRO A 965 22.96 4.45 -36.22
C PRO A 965 22.64 3.87 -34.84
N ALA A 966 22.42 4.73 -33.85
CA ALA A 966 21.96 4.33 -32.52
C ALA A 966 20.47 3.98 -32.59
N LEU A 967 20.16 2.69 -32.71
CA LEU A 967 18.79 2.20 -32.80
C LEU A 967 18.19 1.74 -31.46
N ASP A 968 18.99 1.67 -30.39
CA ASP A 968 18.50 1.30 -29.06
C ASP A 968 17.46 2.31 -28.56
N MET A 969 16.29 1.81 -28.16
CA MET A 969 15.14 2.63 -27.78
C MET A 969 15.42 3.58 -26.62
N SER A 970 16.24 3.14 -25.65
CA SER A 970 16.53 3.94 -24.46
C SER A 970 17.36 5.18 -24.78
N THR A 971 18.20 5.13 -25.82
CA THR A 971 18.97 6.31 -26.29
C THR A 971 18.07 7.46 -26.75
N HIS A 972 16.80 7.16 -27.06
CA HIS A 972 15.80 8.12 -27.53
C HIS A 972 14.72 8.44 -26.48
N GLY A 973 14.93 8.08 -25.21
CA GLY A 973 14.00 8.38 -24.12
C GLY A 973 12.77 7.46 -24.07
N PHE A 974 12.83 6.30 -24.74
CA PHE A 974 11.78 5.28 -24.68
C PHE A 974 12.30 4.05 -23.92
N HIS A 975 11.62 3.63 -22.86
CA HIS A 975 12.17 2.63 -21.92
C HIS A 975 11.26 1.44 -21.63
N HIS A 976 10.04 1.45 -22.18
CA HIS A 976 8.97 0.50 -21.87
C HIS A 976 8.14 0.16 -23.10
N GLY A 977 7.63 -1.07 -23.13
CA GLY A 977 6.65 -1.53 -24.10
C GLY A 977 7.13 -1.54 -25.55
N ASP A 978 6.16 -1.60 -26.45
CA ASP A 978 6.40 -1.64 -27.89
C ASP A 978 7.10 -0.37 -28.39
N VAL A 979 7.99 -0.53 -29.37
CA VAL A 979 8.67 0.58 -30.06
C VAL A 979 8.67 0.34 -31.56
N TRP A 980 8.38 1.39 -32.32
CA TRP A 980 8.34 1.36 -33.78
C TRP A 980 9.53 2.06 -34.42
N TYR A 981 9.99 1.53 -35.54
CA TYR A 981 11.04 2.07 -36.38
C TYR A 981 10.56 2.21 -37.81
N ARG A 982 10.93 3.30 -38.47
CA ARG A 982 10.71 3.50 -39.92
C ARG A 982 12.03 3.86 -40.60
N GLY A 983 12.51 2.95 -41.45
CA GLY A 983 13.78 3.03 -42.15
C GLY A 983 13.57 3.30 -43.64
N ARG A 984 14.09 4.41 -44.16
CA ARG A 984 14.04 4.76 -45.59
C ARG A 984 15.37 4.47 -46.27
N TYR A 985 15.33 3.83 -47.42
CA TYR A 985 16.52 3.49 -48.19
C TYR A 985 16.27 3.51 -49.69
N LYS A 986 17.35 3.73 -50.45
CA LYS A 986 17.42 3.50 -51.90
C LYS A 986 17.61 2.02 -52.14
N GLY A 987 16.64 1.38 -52.78
CA GLY A 987 16.73 -0.04 -53.11
C GLY A 987 17.78 -0.32 -54.18
N ARG A 988 18.09 -1.60 -54.31
CA ARG A 988 18.96 -2.16 -55.35
C ARG A 988 18.42 -3.54 -55.72
N ALA A 989 18.40 -3.85 -57.02
CA ALA A 989 17.86 -5.13 -57.50
C ALA A 989 18.61 -6.36 -56.96
N ASP A 990 19.90 -6.23 -56.61
CA ASP A 990 20.72 -7.34 -56.12
C ASP A 990 20.51 -7.65 -54.63
N ILE A 991 19.90 -6.74 -53.86
CA ILE A 991 19.68 -6.90 -52.42
C ILE A 991 18.44 -7.76 -52.19
N ASP A 992 18.62 -8.90 -51.50
CA ASP A 992 17.56 -9.89 -51.30
C ASP A 992 17.33 -10.25 -49.83
N THR A 993 18.14 -9.71 -48.91
CA THR A 993 18.17 -10.13 -47.51
C THR A 993 18.18 -8.92 -46.57
N LEU A 994 17.25 -8.93 -45.61
CA LEU A 994 17.24 -8.04 -44.45
C LEU A 994 17.64 -8.84 -43.20
N THR A 995 18.64 -8.37 -42.47
CA THR A 995 19.04 -8.93 -41.18
C THR A 995 18.90 -7.87 -40.09
N LEU A 996 18.18 -8.21 -39.01
CA LEU A 996 17.91 -7.35 -37.86
C LEU A 996 18.46 -8.00 -36.60
N HIS A 997 19.37 -7.31 -35.90
CA HIS A 997 19.75 -7.65 -34.53
C HIS A 997 18.92 -6.78 -33.58
N TYR A 998 18.29 -7.38 -32.58
CA TYR A 998 17.34 -6.69 -31.71
C TYR A 998 17.36 -7.23 -30.28
N GLY A 999 16.95 -6.40 -29.33
CA GLY A 999 16.68 -6.77 -27.95
C GLY A 999 15.21 -6.61 -27.61
N ALA A 1000 14.59 -7.61 -27.01
CA ALA A 1000 13.15 -7.60 -26.70
C ALA A 1000 12.80 -8.19 -25.33
N GLY A 1001 13.79 -8.65 -24.57
CA GLY A 1001 13.56 -9.39 -23.32
C GLY A 1001 13.01 -10.81 -23.57
N GLY A 1002 12.93 -11.61 -22.52
CA GLY A 1002 12.36 -12.95 -22.56
C GLY A 1002 10.96 -13.00 -23.15
N ALA A 1003 10.76 -13.98 -24.04
CA ALA A 1003 9.55 -14.11 -24.84
C ALA A 1003 9.18 -12.86 -25.66
N GLY A 1004 10.08 -11.89 -25.88
CA GLY A 1004 9.83 -10.71 -26.71
C GLY A 1004 9.76 -11.04 -28.20
N MET A 1005 9.40 -10.06 -29.04
CA MET A 1005 9.25 -10.29 -30.49
C MET A 1005 9.48 -9.05 -31.35
N LEU A 1006 9.67 -9.26 -32.64
CA LEU A 1006 9.60 -8.22 -33.67
C LEU A 1006 8.69 -8.62 -34.84
N GLN A 1007 8.18 -7.61 -35.55
CA GLN A 1007 7.43 -7.74 -36.79
C GLN A 1007 7.95 -6.74 -37.82
N VAL A 1008 7.96 -7.13 -39.09
CA VAL A 1008 8.56 -6.36 -40.18
C VAL A 1008 7.61 -6.22 -41.37
N TRP A 1009 7.54 -5.01 -41.92
CA TRP A 1009 6.90 -4.71 -43.20
C TRP A 1009 7.86 -3.97 -44.12
N LEU A 1010 7.73 -4.20 -45.42
CA LEU A 1010 8.38 -3.45 -46.48
C LEU A 1010 7.30 -2.89 -47.41
N ASP A 1011 7.21 -1.56 -47.48
CA ASP A 1011 6.19 -0.83 -48.24
C ASP A 1011 4.75 -1.36 -47.99
N GLY A 1012 4.40 -1.59 -46.72
CA GLY A 1012 3.08 -2.12 -46.33
C GLY A 1012 2.94 -3.64 -46.43
N LYS A 1013 3.85 -4.34 -47.12
CA LYS A 1013 3.82 -5.81 -47.23
C LYS A 1013 4.49 -6.43 -46.01
N PHE A 1014 3.74 -7.25 -45.26
CA PHE A 1014 4.29 -7.99 -44.12
C PHE A 1014 5.36 -8.98 -44.58
N LEU A 1015 6.56 -8.87 -44.04
CA LEU A 1015 7.69 -9.76 -44.34
C LEU A 1015 7.79 -10.93 -43.36
N GLY A 1016 7.33 -10.72 -42.13
CA GLY A 1016 7.29 -11.78 -41.12
C GLY A 1016 7.50 -11.29 -39.69
N GLN A 1017 7.52 -12.28 -38.81
CA GLN A 1017 7.68 -12.14 -37.37
C GLN A 1017 8.86 -13.00 -36.90
N HIS A 1018 9.58 -12.52 -35.89
CA HIS A 1018 10.57 -13.30 -35.17
C HIS A 1018 10.34 -13.14 -33.66
N GLU A 1019 10.42 -14.24 -32.92
CA GLU A 1019 10.19 -14.28 -31.47
C GLU A 1019 11.44 -14.78 -30.77
N LEU A 1020 11.71 -14.27 -29.58
CA LEU A 1020 12.73 -14.82 -28.71
C LEU A 1020 12.16 -16.03 -27.96
N ASP A 1021 13.01 -17.02 -27.73
CA ASP A 1021 12.63 -18.24 -27.01
C ASP A 1021 12.09 -17.93 -25.60
N GLY A 1022 11.04 -18.65 -25.20
CA GLY A 1022 10.50 -18.66 -23.84
C GLY A 1022 10.84 -19.95 -23.09
N GLY A 1023 10.24 -20.16 -21.91
CA GLY A 1023 10.33 -21.43 -21.17
C GLY A 1023 11.63 -21.64 -20.40
N LEU A 1024 12.40 -20.59 -20.19
CA LEU A 1024 13.66 -20.64 -19.43
C LEU A 1024 13.58 -19.74 -18.19
N PRO A 1025 14.04 -20.21 -17.01
CA PRO A 1025 14.13 -19.39 -15.80
C PRO A 1025 15.22 -18.29 -15.90
N ARG A 1026 16.03 -18.32 -16.96
CA ARG A 1026 16.92 -17.23 -17.41
C ARG A 1026 16.77 -17.11 -18.93
N PRO A 1027 15.87 -16.26 -19.42
CA PRO A 1027 15.51 -16.24 -20.83
C PRO A 1027 16.57 -15.55 -21.70
N ILE A 1028 16.57 -15.89 -22.99
CA ILE A 1028 17.32 -15.15 -24.01
C ILE A 1028 16.60 -13.84 -24.30
N THR A 1029 17.34 -12.73 -24.32
CA THR A 1029 16.78 -11.37 -24.32
C THR A 1029 17.12 -10.56 -25.58
N THR A 1030 18.03 -11.07 -26.42
CA THR A 1030 18.41 -10.52 -27.73
C THR A 1030 18.39 -11.60 -28.81
N GLY A 1031 18.17 -11.23 -30.08
CA GLY A 1031 18.17 -12.17 -31.19
C GLY A 1031 18.48 -11.53 -32.54
N VAL A 1032 18.76 -12.38 -33.53
CA VAL A 1032 19.01 -11.98 -34.92
C VAL A 1032 17.94 -12.59 -35.82
N ALA A 1033 17.13 -11.75 -36.45
CA ALA A 1033 16.11 -12.15 -37.40
C ALA A 1033 16.58 -11.88 -38.84
N THR A 1034 16.32 -12.81 -39.75
CA THR A 1034 16.65 -12.67 -41.18
C THR A 1034 15.41 -12.90 -42.04
N PHE A 1035 15.14 -11.97 -42.95
CA PHE A 1035 14.00 -12.00 -43.86
C PHE A 1035 14.46 -11.88 -45.31
N LYS A 1036 13.79 -12.61 -46.20
CA LYS A 1036 13.98 -12.45 -47.65
C LYS A 1036 13.09 -11.33 -48.17
N LEU A 1037 13.67 -10.46 -48.99
CA LEU A 1037 12.92 -9.40 -49.65
C LEU A 1037 12.14 -9.98 -50.84
N PRO A 1038 10.83 -9.69 -50.99
CA PRO A 1038 10.05 -10.13 -52.13
C PRO A 1038 10.60 -9.57 -53.44
N GLU A 1039 10.66 -10.37 -54.51
CA GLU A 1039 11.23 -9.96 -55.80
C GLU A 1039 10.59 -8.69 -56.38
N ASP A 1040 9.28 -8.53 -56.19
CA ASP A 1040 8.49 -7.38 -56.62
C ASP A 1040 8.83 -6.08 -55.87
N LEU A 1041 9.53 -6.18 -54.73
CA LEU A 1041 9.98 -5.05 -53.93
C LEU A 1041 11.51 -4.90 -53.95
N ARG A 1042 12.21 -5.56 -54.89
CA ARG A 1042 13.63 -5.35 -55.17
C ARG A 1042 13.76 -4.39 -56.37
N GLY A 1043 14.51 -3.29 -56.25
CA GLY A 1043 14.72 -2.35 -57.36
C GLY A 1043 15.25 -0.99 -56.91
N ASP A 1044 15.54 -0.08 -57.84
CA ASP A 1044 16.27 1.18 -57.56
C ASP A 1044 15.39 2.31 -56.96
N GLY A 1045 14.22 1.97 -56.41
CA GLY A 1045 13.24 2.90 -55.85
C GLY A 1045 13.52 3.32 -54.40
N GLU A 1046 12.76 4.29 -53.89
CA GLU A 1046 12.69 4.55 -52.45
C GLU A 1046 11.78 3.51 -51.80
N HIS A 1047 12.26 2.93 -50.70
CA HIS A 1047 11.53 1.91 -49.96
C HIS A 1047 11.49 2.27 -48.47
N VAL A 1048 10.43 1.82 -47.80
CA VAL A 1048 10.20 2.04 -46.38
C VAL A 1048 10.11 0.70 -45.65
N LEU A 1049 11.03 0.47 -44.73
CA LEU A 1049 10.95 -0.58 -43.71
C LEU A 1049 10.19 -0.07 -42.50
N SER A 1050 9.16 -0.79 -42.08
CA SER A 1050 8.52 -0.58 -40.79
C SER A 1050 8.82 -1.77 -39.89
N VAL A 1051 9.34 -1.52 -38.69
CA VAL A 1051 9.67 -2.57 -37.72
C VAL A 1051 9.05 -2.22 -36.38
N MET A 1052 8.27 -3.14 -35.83
CA MET A 1052 7.79 -3.06 -34.44
C MET A 1052 8.58 -4.05 -33.60
N VAL A 1053 9.08 -3.63 -32.44
CA VAL A 1053 9.69 -4.51 -31.45
C VAL A 1053 8.87 -4.43 -30.17
N ARG A 1054 8.37 -5.56 -29.66
CA ARG A 1054 7.71 -5.66 -28.34
C ARG A 1054 8.72 -6.05 -27.28
N ASN A 1055 8.96 -5.12 -26.35
CA ASN A 1055 9.89 -5.28 -25.24
C ASN A 1055 9.17 -5.76 -23.97
N ASN A 1056 9.50 -6.97 -23.50
CA ASN A 1056 8.99 -7.56 -22.26
C ASN A 1056 9.82 -7.18 -21.02
N GLY A 1057 10.50 -6.03 -21.04
CA GLY A 1057 11.28 -5.49 -19.94
C GLY A 1057 12.79 -5.61 -20.11
N HIS A 1058 13.54 -5.01 -19.19
CA HIS A 1058 15.00 -5.06 -19.11
C HIS A 1058 15.46 -5.99 -18.00
N ASN A 1059 16.63 -6.59 -18.18
CA ASN A 1059 17.22 -7.49 -17.19
C ASN A 1059 17.48 -6.79 -15.85
N TRP A 1060 17.68 -7.60 -14.82
CA TRP A 1060 18.19 -7.15 -13.52
C TRP A 1060 19.66 -6.71 -13.58
N ASP A 1061 20.14 -6.17 -12.48
CA ASP A 1061 21.54 -5.82 -12.25
C ASP A 1061 22.12 -6.54 -11.03
N LEU A 1062 21.64 -7.76 -10.75
CA LEU A 1062 21.93 -8.50 -9.51
C LEU A 1062 23.42 -8.66 -9.22
N ASP A 1063 24.24 -8.86 -10.26
CA ASP A 1063 25.69 -9.07 -10.16
C ASP A 1063 26.50 -7.75 -10.34
N ALA A 1064 25.80 -6.60 -10.32
CA ALA A 1064 26.36 -5.25 -10.49
C ALA A 1064 27.22 -5.11 -11.76
N ASP A 1065 26.77 -5.66 -12.88
CA ASP A 1065 27.49 -5.84 -14.13
C ASP A 1065 26.92 -5.02 -15.31
N ASP A 1066 26.02 -4.08 -15.02
CA ASP A 1066 25.27 -3.26 -15.99
C ASP A 1066 24.36 -4.08 -16.93
N PHE A 1067 23.99 -5.31 -16.57
CA PHE A 1067 23.14 -6.15 -17.43
C PHE A 1067 21.74 -5.56 -17.66
N HIS A 1068 21.26 -4.71 -16.74
CA HIS A 1068 20.05 -3.91 -16.92
C HIS A 1068 20.11 -2.93 -18.12
N LYS A 1069 21.31 -2.58 -18.58
CA LYS A 1069 21.54 -1.68 -19.73
C LYS A 1069 21.57 -2.41 -21.07
N GLU A 1070 21.33 -3.71 -21.11
CA GLU A 1070 21.23 -4.44 -22.38
C GLU A 1070 20.21 -3.76 -23.31
N ALA A 1071 20.58 -3.57 -24.58
CA ALA A 1071 19.78 -2.79 -25.52
C ALA A 1071 18.36 -3.37 -25.68
N ARG A 1072 17.38 -2.49 -25.94
CA ARG A 1072 16.02 -2.87 -26.33
C ARG A 1072 15.61 -2.16 -27.60
N GLY A 1073 14.69 -2.78 -28.35
CA GLY A 1073 14.40 -2.35 -29.71
C GLY A 1073 15.43 -2.88 -30.70
N LEU A 1074 15.70 -2.14 -31.77
CA LEU A 1074 16.69 -2.55 -32.77
C LEU A 1074 18.11 -2.23 -32.27
N VAL A 1075 19.03 -3.17 -32.45
CA VAL A 1075 20.46 -2.94 -32.23
C VAL A 1075 21.12 -2.54 -33.55
N SER A 1076 20.85 -3.28 -34.63
CA SER A 1076 21.37 -2.97 -35.97
C SER A 1076 20.50 -3.57 -37.06
N ALA A 1077 20.50 -2.96 -38.24
CA ALA A 1077 19.80 -3.45 -39.42
C ALA A 1077 20.74 -3.46 -40.63
N SER A 1078 20.78 -4.58 -41.36
CA SER A 1078 21.60 -4.76 -42.55
C SER A 1078 20.75 -5.20 -43.73
N LEU A 1079 20.93 -4.52 -44.87
CA LEU A 1079 20.45 -4.96 -46.17
C LEU A 1079 21.64 -5.47 -46.97
N SER A 1080 21.56 -6.70 -47.46
CA SER A 1080 22.66 -7.37 -48.18
C SER A 1080 22.16 -8.39 -49.20
N SER A 1081 23.11 -8.97 -49.91
CA SER A 1081 22.96 -10.05 -50.89
C SER A 1081 24.09 -11.05 -50.73
N PRO A 1082 24.04 -12.25 -51.33
CA PRO A 1082 25.16 -13.19 -51.31
C PRO A 1082 26.47 -12.64 -51.89
N THR A 1083 26.41 -11.53 -52.63
CA THR A 1083 27.54 -10.89 -53.32
C THR A 1083 27.91 -9.50 -52.77
N SER A 1084 27.23 -9.03 -51.71
CA SER A 1084 27.52 -7.74 -51.08
C SER A 1084 27.84 -7.89 -49.59
N TYR A 1085 28.56 -6.90 -49.04
CA TYR A 1085 28.89 -6.87 -47.62
C TYR A 1085 27.66 -6.48 -46.77
N SER A 1086 27.63 -6.89 -45.50
CA SER A 1086 26.64 -6.37 -44.55
C SER A 1086 26.71 -4.84 -44.49
N PHE A 1087 25.56 -4.20 -44.31
CA PHE A 1087 25.41 -2.74 -44.26
C PHE A 1087 25.78 -2.00 -45.56
N ALA A 1088 25.83 -2.69 -46.70
CA ALA A 1088 26.14 -2.08 -48.00
C ALA A 1088 25.12 -1.03 -48.47
N VAL A 1089 23.91 -1.07 -47.94
CA VAL A 1089 22.85 -0.08 -48.22
C VAL A 1089 22.57 0.75 -46.96
N PRO A 1090 22.83 2.06 -46.98
CA PRO A 1090 22.48 2.95 -45.88
C PRO A 1090 20.96 3.05 -45.69
N ILE A 1091 20.51 3.08 -44.43
CA ILE A 1091 19.10 3.24 -44.08
C ILE A 1091 18.96 4.44 -43.14
N SER A 1092 18.06 5.36 -43.47
CA SER A 1092 17.74 6.53 -42.64
C SER A 1092 16.57 6.20 -41.72
N TRP A 1093 16.80 6.19 -40.41
CA TRP A 1093 15.84 5.69 -39.44
C TRP A 1093 15.13 6.79 -38.64
N LYS A 1094 13.85 6.56 -38.37
CA LYS A 1094 13.07 7.22 -37.32
C LYS A 1094 12.54 6.20 -36.32
N ILE A 1095 12.26 6.66 -35.10
CA ILE A 1095 11.83 5.83 -33.97
C ILE A 1095 10.70 6.51 -33.20
N GLN A 1096 9.77 5.71 -32.68
CA GLN A 1096 8.68 6.16 -31.81
C GLN A 1096 8.33 5.08 -30.77
N GLY A 1097 8.52 5.41 -29.49
CA GLY A 1097 7.98 4.65 -28.35
C GLY A 1097 6.70 5.30 -27.80
N ASN A 1098 6.52 5.26 -26.48
CA ASN A 1098 5.38 5.89 -25.81
C ASN A 1098 5.30 7.41 -26.09
N LYS A 1099 4.09 7.97 -26.01
CA LYS A 1099 3.87 9.41 -26.26
C LYS A 1099 4.60 10.24 -25.20
N GLY A 1100 5.48 11.14 -25.65
CA GLY A 1100 6.27 12.02 -24.78
C GLY A 1100 7.59 11.45 -24.26
N GLY A 1101 7.85 10.13 -24.43
CA GLY A 1101 9.06 9.50 -23.89
C GLY A 1101 9.12 9.63 -22.37
N GLU A 1102 10.20 10.22 -21.85
CA GLU A 1102 10.38 10.53 -20.42
C GLU A 1102 9.42 11.63 -19.91
N ASP A 1103 8.94 12.52 -20.77
CA ASP A 1103 7.91 13.53 -20.45
C ASP A 1103 6.52 12.91 -20.70
N ILE A 1104 6.17 11.92 -19.87
CA ILE A 1104 5.00 11.05 -20.05
C ILE A 1104 3.67 11.81 -20.20
N ALA A 1105 2.81 11.33 -21.11
CA ALA A 1105 1.50 11.94 -21.37
C ALA A 1105 0.45 11.69 -20.28
N ASP A 1106 0.57 10.58 -19.53
CA ASP A 1106 -0.36 10.20 -18.46
C ASP A 1106 0.37 10.09 -17.10
N PRO A 1107 0.49 11.19 -16.35
CA PRO A 1107 1.13 11.17 -15.03
C PRO A 1107 0.28 10.44 -13.98
N VAL A 1108 -1.04 10.28 -14.19
CA VAL A 1108 -1.90 9.60 -13.21
C VAL A 1108 -1.58 8.11 -13.18
N ARG A 1109 -1.53 7.48 -14.37
CA ARG A 1109 -1.15 6.07 -14.50
C ARG A 1109 0.36 5.87 -14.48
N GLY A 1110 1.12 6.91 -14.82
CA GLY A 1110 2.58 6.99 -14.68
C GLY A 1110 3.38 6.13 -15.67
N PRO A 1111 4.69 5.95 -15.45
CA PRO A 1111 5.63 5.54 -16.50
C PRO A 1111 5.45 4.11 -17.01
N MET A 1112 4.83 3.23 -16.22
CA MET A 1112 4.70 1.81 -16.55
C MET A 1112 3.47 1.49 -17.39
N ASN A 1113 2.51 2.43 -17.56
CA ASN A 1113 1.21 2.10 -18.13
C ASN A 1113 1.24 1.94 -19.66
N GLU A 1114 1.87 2.88 -20.35
CA GLU A 1114 1.81 3.00 -21.82
C GLU A 1114 3.13 2.61 -22.48
N GLY A 1115 3.02 1.77 -23.52
CA GLY A 1115 4.05 1.52 -24.52
C GLY A 1115 3.87 2.40 -25.76
N GLY A 1116 4.49 1.99 -26.86
CA GLY A 1116 4.51 2.73 -28.11
C GLY A 1116 3.56 2.23 -29.19
N GLN A 1117 2.50 1.45 -28.90
CA GLN A 1117 1.51 1.12 -29.93
C GLN A 1117 0.74 2.36 -30.39
N TYR A 1118 0.27 2.38 -31.66
CA TYR A 1118 -0.50 3.51 -32.18
C TYR A 1118 -1.71 3.83 -31.29
N GLY A 1119 -2.47 2.80 -30.89
CA GLY A 1119 -3.62 2.96 -30.02
C GLY A 1119 -3.28 3.45 -28.62
N GLU A 1120 -2.10 3.11 -28.08
CA GLU A 1120 -1.61 3.66 -26.82
C GLU A 1120 -1.35 5.16 -26.94
N ARG A 1121 -0.55 5.56 -27.94
CA ARG A 1121 -0.20 6.99 -28.18
C ARG A 1121 -1.42 7.86 -28.49
N ASN A 1122 -2.51 7.28 -28.98
CA ASN A 1122 -3.76 7.96 -29.31
C ASN A 1122 -4.87 7.74 -28.26
N GLY A 1123 -4.58 7.10 -27.12
CA GLY A 1123 -5.52 6.95 -26.02
C GLY A 1123 -6.73 6.05 -26.30
N TRP A 1124 -6.61 5.08 -27.22
CA TRP A 1124 -7.69 4.14 -27.56
C TRP A 1124 -8.11 3.25 -26.39
N HIS A 1125 -7.19 3.02 -25.45
CA HIS A 1125 -7.43 2.30 -24.20
C HIS A 1125 -8.23 3.11 -23.18
N LEU A 1126 -8.31 4.44 -23.33
CA LEU A 1126 -8.88 5.32 -22.33
C LEU A 1126 -10.43 5.26 -22.33
N PRO A 1127 -11.05 5.42 -21.13
CA PRO A 1127 -12.48 5.64 -21.04
C PRO A 1127 -12.90 6.88 -21.86
N GLY A 1128 -14.09 6.83 -22.46
CA GLY A 1128 -14.63 7.98 -23.22
C GLY A 1128 -14.01 8.23 -24.60
N PHE A 1129 -13.02 7.45 -25.05
CA PHE A 1129 -12.51 7.51 -26.43
C PHE A 1129 -13.66 7.36 -27.46
N PRO A 1130 -13.75 8.23 -28.49
CA PRO A 1130 -14.84 8.26 -29.46
C PRO A 1130 -14.70 7.16 -30.53
N ASP A 1131 -14.92 5.91 -30.14
CA ASP A 1131 -14.86 4.73 -31.02
C ASP A 1131 -16.09 4.52 -31.93
N GLN A 1132 -16.89 5.56 -32.18
CA GLN A 1132 -18.10 5.42 -33.01
C GLN A 1132 -17.79 5.15 -34.48
N GLY A 1133 -16.60 5.54 -34.94
CA GLY A 1133 -16.10 5.22 -36.29
C GLY A 1133 -15.48 3.83 -36.43
N TRP A 1134 -15.39 3.05 -35.34
CA TRP A 1134 -14.81 1.70 -35.39
C TRP A 1134 -15.81 0.67 -35.93
N THR A 1135 -15.30 -0.37 -36.56
CA THR A 1135 -16.12 -1.46 -37.10
C THR A 1135 -16.65 -2.33 -35.97
N LYS A 1136 -17.87 -2.86 -36.08
CA LYS A 1136 -18.39 -3.83 -35.12
C LYS A 1136 -17.61 -5.15 -35.19
N ALA A 1137 -17.34 -5.77 -34.05
CA ALA A 1137 -16.60 -7.02 -33.94
C ALA A 1137 -17.49 -8.15 -33.39
N ASP A 1138 -17.31 -9.36 -33.93
CA ASP A 1138 -17.84 -10.60 -33.35
C ASP A 1138 -16.70 -11.30 -32.59
N MET A 1139 -16.78 -11.29 -31.25
CA MET A 1139 -15.76 -11.91 -30.40
C MET A 1139 -15.76 -13.45 -30.47
N GLY A 1140 -16.80 -14.08 -31.00
CA GLY A 1140 -16.84 -15.52 -31.27
C GLY A 1140 -16.15 -15.93 -32.57
N ALA A 1141 -15.83 -14.97 -33.44
CA ALA A 1141 -15.28 -15.22 -34.78
C ALA A 1141 -14.21 -14.17 -35.17
N THR A 1142 -13.37 -13.78 -34.21
CA THR A 1142 -12.27 -12.83 -34.47
C THR A 1142 -11.35 -13.34 -35.57
N GLN A 1143 -10.76 -12.43 -36.34
CA GLN A 1143 -9.87 -12.76 -37.45
C GLN A 1143 -8.43 -12.34 -37.12
N PRO A 1144 -7.43 -13.18 -37.42
CA PRO A 1144 -6.03 -12.80 -37.26
C PRO A 1144 -5.61 -11.80 -38.35
N TYR A 1145 -4.79 -10.82 -37.98
CA TYR A 1145 -4.20 -9.86 -38.90
C TYR A 1145 -2.71 -9.69 -38.57
N ALA A 1146 -1.88 -9.58 -39.61
CA ALA A 1146 -0.48 -9.24 -39.41
C ALA A 1146 -0.36 -7.83 -38.83
N GLY A 1147 0.13 -7.74 -37.59
CA GLY A 1147 0.20 -6.50 -36.82
C GLY A 1147 -0.74 -6.52 -35.62
N THR A 1148 -1.15 -5.34 -35.16
CA THR A 1148 -2.00 -5.19 -33.98
C THR A 1148 -3.42 -4.79 -34.37
N THR A 1149 -4.40 -5.51 -33.85
CA THR A 1149 -5.84 -5.20 -33.94
C THR A 1149 -6.36 -4.84 -32.55
N TRP A 1150 -7.09 -3.75 -32.44
CA TRP A 1150 -7.70 -3.34 -31.19
C TRP A 1150 -9.14 -3.81 -31.12
N TYR A 1151 -9.56 -4.28 -29.95
CA TYR A 1151 -10.96 -4.59 -29.62
C TYR A 1151 -11.35 -3.77 -28.41
N ARG A 1152 -12.52 -3.14 -28.43
CA ARG A 1152 -13.01 -2.30 -27.33
C ARG A 1152 -14.48 -2.50 -27.08
N THR A 1153 -14.87 -2.51 -25.81
CA THR A 1153 -16.28 -2.41 -25.40
C THR A 1153 -16.42 -1.76 -24.03
N ASN A 1154 -17.66 -1.55 -23.59
CA ASN A 1154 -17.99 -1.14 -22.23
C ASN A 1154 -18.89 -2.19 -21.58
N PHE A 1155 -18.77 -2.33 -20.27
CA PHE A 1155 -19.64 -3.18 -19.46
C PHE A 1155 -19.99 -2.49 -18.14
N ASP A 1156 -21.20 -2.73 -17.65
CA ASP A 1156 -21.67 -2.19 -16.38
C ASP A 1156 -21.61 -3.28 -15.31
N LEU A 1157 -21.22 -2.89 -14.10
CA LEU A 1157 -21.26 -3.75 -12.91
C LEU A 1157 -22.25 -3.20 -11.89
N ALA A 1158 -22.90 -4.11 -11.19
CA ALA A 1158 -23.78 -3.82 -10.07
C ALA A 1158 -23.53 -4.87 -8.97
N LEU A 1159 -22.27 -4.96 -8.52
CA LEU A 1159 -21.88 -5.92 -7.49
C LEU A 1159 -22.58 -5.57 -6.16
N PRO A 1160 -22.84 -6.54 -5.26
CA PRO A 1160 -23.39 -6.26 -3.95
C PRO A 1160 -22.52 -5.26 -3.17
N LYS A 1161 -23.18 -4.34 -2.46
CA LYS A 1161 -22.49 -3.44 -1.51
C LYS A 1161 -22.06 -4.24 -0.27
N ASP A 1162 -21.05 -3.75 0.43
CA ASP A 1162 -20.54 -4.35 1.67
C ASP A 1162 -19.99 -5.79 1.50
N GLN A 1163 -19.64 -6.16 0.26
CA GLN A 1163 -18.93 -7.39 -0.10
C GLN A 1163 -17.63 -7.06 -0.84
N ASP A 1164 -16.59 -7.84 -0.58
CA ASP A 1164 -15.36 -7.81 -1.37
C ASP A 1164 -15.42 -8.87 -2.46
N VAL A 1165 -15.79 -8.41 -3.65
CA VAL A 1165 -15.83 -9.20 -4.88
C VAL A 1165 -14.61 -8.84 -5.72
N THR A 1166 -13.69 -9.79 -5.93
CA THR A 1166 -12.54 -9.60 -6.84
C THR A 1166 -12.80 -10.33 -8.14
N LEU A 1167 -12.64 -9.61 -9.26
CA LEU A 1167 -12.88 -10.14 -10.60
C LEU A 1167 -11.56 -10.54 -11.28
N GLY A 1168 -11.68 -11.42 -12.27
CA GLY A 1168 -10.61 -11.79 -13.18
C GLY A 1168 -11.05 -11.68 -14.63
N LEU A 1169 -10.12 -11.36 -15.53
CA LEU A 1169 -10.29 -11.51 -16.97
C LEU A 1169 -9.60 -12.80 -17.41
N THR A 1170 -10.37 -13.73 -17.97
CA THR A 1170 -9.85 -15.02 -18.46
C THR A 1170 -9.87 -15.05 -19.99
N ILE A 1171 -8.76 -15.45 -20.61
CA ILE A 1171 -8.61 -15.63 -22.06
C ILE A 1171 -8.38 -17.13 -22.37
N GLY A 1172 -9.32 -17.73 -23.10
CA GLY A 1172 -9.30 -19.16 -23.42
C GLY A 1172 -9.71 -20.05 -22.25
N ASP A 1173 -9.07 -21.22 -22.13
CA ASP A 1173 -9.27 -22.17 -21.03
C ASP A 1173 -8.19 -22.00 -19.95
N PRO A 1174 -8.53 -21.60 -18.71
CA PRO A 1174 -7.55 -21.40 -17.66
C PRO A 1174 -6.84 -22.69 -17.21
N LYS A 1175 -7.35 -23.87 -17.57
CA LYS A 1175 -6.70 -25.17 -17.29
C LYS A 1175 -5.64 -25.55 -18.31
N THR A 1176 -5.53 -24.79 -19.39
CA THR A 1176 -4.61 -25.05 -20.49
C THR A 1176 -3.57 -23.92 -20.53
N PRO A 1177 -2.37 -24.10 -19.95
CA PRO A 1177 -1.39 -23.02 -19.83
C PRO A 1177 -1.00 -22.39 -21.18
N ARG A 1178 -1.01 -23.18 -22.27
CA ARG A 1178 -0.58 -22.81 -23.62
C ARG A 1178 -1.53 -23.35 -24.68
N SER A 1179 -1.87 -22.53 -25.67
CA SER A 1179 -2.71 -22.85 -26.81
C SER A 1179 -1.88 -22.75 -28.10
N PRO A 1180 -2.29 -23.42 -29.20
CA PRO A 1180 -1.48 -23.42 -30.43
C PRO A 1180 -1.44 -22.06 -31.15
N GLY A 1181 -2.37 -21.14 -30.84
CA GLY A 1181 -2.43 -19.83 -31.48
C GLY A 1181 -1.22 -18.97 -31.14
N ARG A 1182 -0.64 -18.30 -32.14
CA ARG A 1182 0.54 -17.44 -32.03
C ARG A 1182 0.16 -15.95 -32.02
N TYR A 1183 -0.59 -15.57 -31.01
CA TYR A 1183 -0.99 -14.18 -30.79
C TYR A 1183 -0.71 -13.72 -29.36
N ARG A 1184 -0.72 -12.40 -29.19
CA ARG A 1184 -0.39 -11.70 -27.94
C ARG A 1184 -1.44 -10.64 -27.64
N VAL A 1185 -1.72 -10.38 -26.36
CA VAL A 1185 -2.71 -9.39 -25.95
C VAL A 1185 -2.13 -8.47 -24.89
N LEU A 1186 -2.27 -7.15 -25.08
CA LEU A 1186 -2.20 -6.18 -23.99
C LEU A 1186 -3.62 -5.90 -23.50
N ILE A 1187 -3.82 -5.99 -22.18
CA ILE A 1187 -5.13 -5.90 -21.55
C ILE A 1187 -5.27 -4.54 -20.87
N PHE A 1188 -6.22 -3.72 -21.30
CA PHE A 1188 -6.53 -2.44 -20.67
C PHE A 1188 -7.92 -2.44 -20.05
N VAL A 1189 -8.01 -2.06 -18.78
CA VAL A 1189 -9.28 -1.86 -18.07
C VAL A 1189 -9.32 -0.44 -17.52
N ASN A 1190 -10.31 0.34 -17.95
CA ASN A 1190 -10.41 1.77 -17.64
C ASN A 1190 -9.12 2.56 -17.95
N GLY A 1191 -8.40 2.15 -19.01
CA GLY A 1191 -7.12 2.72 -19.44
C GLY A 1191 -5.89 2.23 -18.66
N TRP A 1192 -6.07 1.38 -17.65
CA TRP A 1192 -4.97 0.76 -16.91
C TRP A 1192 -4.51 -0.51 -17.60
N ASN A 1193 -3.22 -0.62 -17.90
CA ASN A 1193 -2.62 -1.84 -18.45
C ASN A 1193 -2.53 -2.90 -17.35
N MET A 1194 -3.42 -3.90 -17.40
CA MET A 1194 -3.57 -4.95 -16.40
C MET A 1194 -2.78 -6.22 -16.72
N GLY A 1195 -2.01 -6.22 -17.80
CA GLY A 1195 -1.06 -7.29 -18.08
C GLY A 1195 -0.99 -7.71 -19.53
N GLN A 1196 -0.11 -8.68 -19.74
CA GLN A 1196 0.24 -9.23 -21.05
C GLN A 1196 -0.11 -10.70 -21.11
N PHE A 1197 -0.68 -11.12 -22.23
CA PHE A 1197 -1.01 -12.51 -22.53
C PHE A 1197 -0.28 -12.95 -23.80
N ILE A 1198 0.28 -14.16 -23.79
CA ILE A 1198 0.96 -14.78 -24.95
C ILE A 1198 0.45 -16.22 -25.07
N ALA A 1199 -0.40 -16.48 -26.06
CA ALA A 1199 -1.18 -17.71 -26.17
C ALA A 1199 -0.34 -18.99 -26.19
N HIS A 1200 0.71 -19.03 -27.02
CA HIS A 1200 1.60 -20.19 -27.18
C HIS A 1200 2.74 -20.26 -26.15
N VAL A 1201 2.96 -19.21 -25.36
CA VAL A 1201 4.01 -19.18 -24.32
C VAL A 1201 3.42 -19.43 -22.93
N GLY A 1202 2.36 -18.73 -22.53
CA GLY A 1202 1.74 -18.89 -21.21
C GLY A 1202 2.70 -18.59 -20.03
N PRO A 1203 2.37 -19.00 -18.80
CA PRO A 1203 1.22 -19.82 -18.43
C PRO A 1203 -0.05 -19.03 -18.10
N GLN A 1204 0.06 -17.71 -17.88
CA GLN A 1204 -1.03 -16.92 -17.31
C GLN A 1204 -2.23 -16.83 -18.27
N ARG A 1205 -3.41 -17.23 -17.79
CA ARG A 1205 -4.68 -17.21 -18.52
C ARG A 1205 -5.73 -16.30 -17.88
N THR A 1206 -5.60 -16.06 -16.58
CA THR A 1206 -6.50 -15.25 -15.77
C THR A 1206 -5.73 -14.07 -15.17
N PHE A 1207 -6.30 -12.87 -15.31
CA PHE A 1207 -5.69 -11.61 -14.89
C PHE A 1207 -6.57 -10.95 -13.83
N VAL A 1208 -6.04 -10.76 -12.62
CA VAL A 1208 -6.78 -10.15 -11.51
C VAL A 1208 -7.10 -8.69 -11.83
N LEU A 1209 -8.36 -8.32 -11.65
CA LEU A 1209 -8.86 -6.96 -11.83
C LEU A 1209 -9.22 -6.38 -10.44
N PRO A 1210 -8.34 -5.56 -9.84
CA PRO A 1210 -8.57 -5.06 -8.49
C PRO A 1210 -9.71 -4.03 -8.45
N ASN A 1211 -10.51 -4.09 -7.38
CA ASN A 1211 -11.49 -3.04 -7.09
C ASN A 1211 -10.78 -1.69 -6.95
N GLY A 1212 -11.42 -0.64 -7.46
CA GLY A 1212 -10.82 0.67 -7.60
C GLY A 1212 -10.35 0.93 -9.03
N ILE A 1213 -9.64 -0.03 -9.66
CA ILE A 1213 -9.37 -0.01 -11.10
C ILE A 1213 -10.66 -0.33 -11.86
N VAL A 1214 -11.33 -1.40 -11.46
CA VAL A 1214 -12.71 -1.68 -11.83
C VAL A 1214 -13.63 -0.87 -10.92
N ASP A 1215 -14.65 -0.27 -11.51
CA ASP A 1215 -15.77 0.34 -10.81
C ASP A 1215 -16.83 -0.75 -10.54
N PRO A 1216 -16.98 -1.24 -9.30
CA PRO A 1216 -17.84 -2.38 -8.98
C PRO A 1216 -19.34 -2.05 -9.09
N HIS A 1217 -19.70 -0.78 -9.20
CA HIS A 1217 -21.09 -0.32 -9.23
C HIS A 1217 -21.36 0.65 -10.39
N GLY A 1218 -20.55 0.58 -11.45
CA GLY A 1218 -20.61 1.53 -12.54
C GLY A 1218 -20.12 0.98 -13.86
N LYS A 1219 -19.94 1.91 -14.79
CA LYS A 1219 -19.50 1.65 -16.16
C LYS A 1219 -17.98 1.49 -16.22
N ASN A 1220 -17.55 0.43 -16.87
CA ASN A 1220 -16.17 0.09 -17.12
C ASN A 1220 -15.91 0.01 -18.64
N THR A 1221 -14.69 0.35 -19.05
CA THR A 1221 -14.20 0.18 -20.42
C THR A 1221 -13.13 -0.91 -20.43
N ILE A 1222 -13.21 -1.83 -21.39
CA ILE A 1222 -12.13 -2.80 -21.67
C ILE A 1222 -11.64 -2.59 -23.10
N ALA A 1223 -10.32 -2.58 -23.27
CA ALA A 1223 -9.66 -2.56 -24.57
C ALA A 1223 -8.57 -3.63 -24.62
N LEU A 1224 -8.51 -4.38 -25.70
CA LEU A 1224 -7.56 -5.46 -25.94
C LEU A 1224 -6.76 -5.13 -27.21
N ALA A 1225 -5.44 -5.01 -27.09
CA ALA A 1225 -4.56 -4.87 -28.25
C ALA A 1225 -3.99 -6.25 -28.62
N VAL A 1226 -4.54 -6.86 -29.67
CA VAL A 1226 -4.20 -8.23 -30.11
C VAL A 1226 -3.19 -8.17 -31.24
N THR A 1227 -2.01 -8.76 -31.05
CA THR A 1227 -0.95 -8.79 -32.05
C THR A 1227 -0.72 -10.21 -32.55
N SER A 1228 -0.78 -10.44 -33.86
CA SER A 1228 -0.41 -11.72 -34.50
C SER A 1228 0.30 -11.52 -35.84
N ASP A 1229 0.77 -12.60 -36.45
CA ASP A 1229 1.37 -12.59 -37.79
C ASP A 1229 0.33 -12.77 -38.92
N GLY A 1230 -0.95 -12.87 -38.57
CA GLY A 1230 -2.06 -13.04 -39.52
C GLY A 1230 -2.31 -14.49 -39.96
N ALA A 1231 -1.61 -15.50 -39.43
CA ALA A 1231 -1.82 -16.88 -39.85
C ALA A 1231 -3.20 -17.43 -39.44
N PRO A 1232 -3.83 -18.30 -40.26
CA PRO A 1232 -5.10 -18.93 -39.92
C PRO A 1232 -4.99 -19.72 -38.60
N GLY A 1233 -5.86 -19.41 -37.64
CA GLY A 1233 -5.87 -20.04 -36.32
C GLY A 1233 -5.31 -19.16 -35.19
N ASP A 1234 -4.65 -18.05 -35.51
CA ASP A 1234 -4.09 -17.11 -34.53
C ASP A 1234 -5.09 -16.02 -34.09
N ALA A 1235 -6.38 -16.39 -34.12
CA ALA A 1235 -7.48 -15.55 -33.67
C ALA A 1235 -7.52 -15.47 -32.13
N LEU A 1236 -8.05 -14.36 -31.61
CA LEU A 1236 -8.24 -14.17 -30.18
C LEU A 1236 -9.22 -15.22 -29.62
N GLU A 1237 -8.78 -15.96 -28.60
CA GLU A 1237 -9.62 -16.91 -27.88
C GLU A 1237 -10.72 -16.21 -27.07
N ALA A 1238 -11.72 -16.99 -26.62
CA ALA A 1238 -12.84 -16.46 -25.86
C ALA A 1238 -12.40 -15.71 -24.59
N VAL A 1239 -12.92 -14.49 -24.42
CA VAL A 1239 -12.63 -13.60 -23.28
C VAL A 1239 -13.82 -13.56 -22.33
N LYS A 1240 -13.58 -13.70 -21.02
CA LYS A 1240 -14.63 -13.83 -19.99
C LYS A 1240 -14.27 -13.06 -18.73
N LEU A 1241 -15.28 -12.54 -18.03
CA LEU A 1241 -15.14 -12.12 -16.63
C LEU A 1241 -15.43 -13.31 -15.71
N GLU A 1242 -14.61 -13.47 -14.68
CA GLU A 1242 -14.77 -14.51 -13.65
C GLU A 1242 -14.75 -13.88 -12.26
N VAL A 1243 -15.49 -14.46 -11.32
CA VAL A 1243 -15.44 -14.08 -9.91
C VAL A 1243 -14.36 -14.91 -9.24
N LEU A 1244 -13.25 -14.28 -8.88
CA LEU A 1244 -12.10 -14.96 -8.24
C LEU A 1244 -12.28 -15.06 -6.73
N ARG A 1245 -12.91 -14.04 -6.12
CA ARG A 1245 -13.22 -14.00 -4.69
C ARG A 1245 -14.54 -13.30 -4.45
N ASN A 1246 -15.31 -13.79 -3.50
CA ASN A 1246 -16.54 -13.18 -3.01
C ASN A 1246 -16.66 -13.42 -1.50
N VAL A 1247 -16.64 -12.36 -0.70
CA VAL A 1247 -16.84 -12.42 0.75
C VAL A 1247 -17.71 -11.27 1.22
N GLU A 1248 -18.48 -11.48 2.29
CA GLU A 1248 -19.17 -10.41 3.00
C GLU A 1248 -18.16 -9.68 3.88
N GLY A 1249 -18.16 -8.34 3.86
CA GLY A 1249 -17.17 -7.50 4.52
C GLY A 1249 -16.20 -6.84 3.54
N GLY A 1250 -14.90 -6.90 3.83
CA GLY A 1250 -13.88 -6.15 3.10
C GLY A 1250 -13.63 -4.74 3.64
N VAL A 1251 -12.85 -3.97 2.89
CA VAL A 1251 -12.61 -2.55 3.15
C VAL A 1251 -13.37 -1.72 2.11
N PRO A 1252 -13.85 -0.51 2.46
CA PRO A 1252 -14.34 0.42 1.45
C PRO A 1252 -13.24 0.77 0.46
N VAL A 1253 -13.54 0.72 -0.84
CA VAL A 1253 -12.60 1.02 -1.92
C VAL A 1253 -13.20 2.11 -2.81
N ALA A 1254 -12.53 3.24 -2.89
CA ALA A 1254 -12.86 4.28 -3.85
C ALA A 1254 -12.36 3.90 -5.24
N ARG A 1255 -13.05 4.41 -6.26
CA ARG A 1255 -12.57 4.34 -7.63
C ARG A 1255 -11.23 5.08 -7.73
N VAL A 1256 -10.22 4.41 -8.26
CA VAL A 1256 -8.93 5.01 -8.58
C VAL A 1256 -9.12 5.98 -9.74
N PRO A 1257 -8.54 7.20 -9.69
CA PRO A 1257 -8.66 8.15 -10.78
C PRO A 1257 -8.28 7.53 -12.13
N ALA A 1258 -9.23 7.48 -13.05
CA ALA A 1258 -9.04 6.97 -14.40
C ALA A 1258 -9.43 8.06 -15.39
N PRO A 1259 -8.51 8.99 -15.71
CA PRO A 1259 -8.80 10.09 -16.63
C PRO A 1259 -9.38 9.58 -17.94
N ASN A 1260 -10.44 10.25 -18.40
CA ASN A 1260 -11.03 10.01 -19.72
C ASN A 1260 -10.09 10.51 -20.81
N TYR A 1261 -10.29 9.97 -22.02
CA TYR A 1261 -9.69 10.48 -23.23
C TYR A 1261 -9.89 11.99 -23.37
N LYS A 1262 -8.81 12.69 -23.72
CA LYS A 1262 -8.80 14.09 -24.15
C LYS A 1262 -8.01 14.14 -25.46
N GLN A 1263 -8.59 14.81 -26.46
CA GLN A 1263 -8.02 14.92 -27.80
C GLN A 1263 -6.72 15.71 -27.81
#